data_AF-A0A971WLY3-F1
#
_entry.id   AF-A0A971WLY3-F1
#
_cell.length_a   1.000
_cell.length_b   1.000
_cell.length_c   1.000
_cell.angle_alpha   90.00
_cell.angle_beta   90.00
_cell.angle_gamma   90.00
#
_symmetry.space_group_name_H-M   'P 1'
#
loop_
_entity.id
_entity.type
_entity.pdbx_description
1 polymer ?
#
loop_
_entity_poly.entity_id
_entity_poly.type
_entity_poly.pdbx_seq_one_letter_code
_entity_poly.pdbx_strand_id
1 'polypeptide(L)'
;MKKTFKRFLVVMIAVLAIMAFGAQSLFAQAAMESQAVLGKYFGKTVILHSNDVHGAIAGYANMAQLAKDFEAEGAEVLIVDAGDFFQGTTYVSASQGLDSVTMMNAVGYDVAGLGNHEFDYGYAVMKENLAKADFQIVCANIFEGEKTIYEPYWIYTNRDGKKIAFLGLDTPEVQTKANPALIKGLSFPMGKELYSCAQAQIDELHDKADFIVCLSHLGVDESSVPNRSLELYANTKGLDFVIDGHSHTVMFEGPDGEPIQSTGTAFANIGVIIIDNYAMKVENHYLQPVSHKNEAGEKVQDVAADPLVSSYAQEIMDRINGEYGKVFAQNLVELCGDKEPGNRTQETNLGDLITDAMVWTLMKNPGSLEVADDHVVAITNGGGIRAWIHAGSVSRKDVNTVLPFGNTIAVVYVKGSQLLEALEASTFCTPISIGGFPQTKGMKITVDTTKAYDKADATYPASTYFGPKTINRVKIESVNGKPFDPNATYAVITNNFVAAGGDTYHAFADAANAFDTGLALDEAVMDYITSQLNGVISEKYATPQGRMTVLLEQDKKTGKITIGGLDSDIWFTKYGNVYMDIKVSDFMKLGFAEGDMVRVKFLDNDLVMPVIPTYSYVDQGTAAIIAPLGENGQPTGYLSMAINMGNFAKAYGLATKTTNADKTWFWTAFDGVTFPVEIKFEMAEKEGYLAEYILHDLSRTNNRADYAGLSDEQFANFRPVTTTGMGDDRLFRTSSPVNPEIGRNIYADAAIAKAKVTVIMNLSDDKASAAAYAGFADSYYSKQKVIYLNLGVDFQADDFKKGLAEGMRFFISNPGVYAVHCTEGKDRAGFVSALLECLMGASFEQVRSDYMTTYFNYYGVEKGTEKYNAIAASNIEKSLKAAFGVADLNTADLAAKAEAYLSDIGLGKDEIVTLKANLAR
;
A
#
# COMPACT_ATOMS: atom_id res chain seq x y z
N MET A 1 -41.22 6.16 -70.25
CA MET A 1 -41.62 5.63 -68.92
C MET A 1 -40.45 5.18 -68.03
N LYS A 2 -39.45 4.42 -68.50
CA LYS A 2 -38.37 3.89 -67.63
C LYS A 2 -37.43 4.93 -67.00
N LYS A 3 -37.13 6.06 -67.67
CA LYS A 3 -36.27 7.14 -67.10
C LYS A 3 -36.97 7.97 -66.01
N THR A 4 -38.28 8.15 -66.12
CA THR A 4 -39.09 8.92 -65.16
C THR A 4 -39.31 8.13 -63.87
N PHE A 5 -39.51 6.81 -63.97
CA PHE A 5 -39.68 5.92 -62.82
C PHE A 5 -38.41 5.79 -61.96
N LYS A 6 -37.22 5.76 -62.59
CA LYS A 6 -35.93 5.75 -61.88
C LYS A 6 -35.67 7.03 -61.07
N ARG A 7 -36.07 8.19 -61.57
CA ARG A 7 -35.95 9.47 -60.84
C ARG A 7 -36.92 9.54 -59.67
N PHE A 8 -38.13 9.01 -59.82
CA PHE A 8 -39.12 8.96 -58.74
C PHE A 8 -38.67 8.04 -57.60
N LEU A 9 -38.06 6.89 -57.92
CA LEU A 9 -37.56 5.94 -56.93
C LEU A 9 -36.37 6.51 -56.11
N VAL A 10 -35.45 7.23 -56.75
CA VAL A 10 -34.30 7.86 -56.06
C VAL A 10 -34.77 8.97 -55.11
N VAL A 11 -35.76 9.77 -55.51
CA VAL A 11 -36.35 10.80 -54.64
C VAL A 11 -37.10 10.15 -53.47
N MET A 12 -37.82 9.06 -53.68
CA MET A 12 -38.52 8.35 -52.61
C MET A 12 -37.56 7.72 -51.59
N ILE A 13 -36.44 7.13 -52.05
CA ILE A 13 -35.39 6.59 -51.16
C ILE A 13 -34.71 7.71 -50.38
N ALA A 14 -34.42 8.86 -51.02
CA ALA A 14 -33.86 10.02 -50.33
C ALA A 14 -34.82 10.59 -49.27
N VAL A 15 -36.11 10.66 -49.57
CA VAL A 15 -37.14 11.13 -48.62
C VAL A 15 -37.31 10.14 -47.47
N LEU A 16 -37.30 8.83 -47.72
CA LEU A 16 -37.34 7.80 -46.67
C LEU A 16 -36.08 7.83 -45.78
N ALA A 17 -34.90 8.07 -46.37
CA ALA A 17 -33.67 8.24 -45.61
C ALA A 17 -33.70 9.51 -44.75
N ILE A 18 -34.18 10.63 -45.28
CA ILE A 18 -34.33 11.89 -44.52
C ILE A 18 -35.36 11.74 -43.39
N MET A 19 -36.46 11.02 -43.62
CA MET A 19 -37.45 10.72 -42.57
C MET A 19 -36.89 9.78 -41.50
N ALA A 20 -36.09 8.78 -41.86
CA ALA A 20 -35.43 7.87 -40.92
C ALA A 20 -34.37 8.60 -40.04
N PHE A 21 -33.57 9.48 -40.65
CA PHE A 21 -32.62 10.34 -39.92
C PHE A 21 -33.33 11.37 -39.04
N GLY A 22 -34.42 11.97 -39.52
CA GLY A 22 -35.24 12.90 -38.74
C GLY A 22 -35.89 12.22 -37.52
N ALA A 23 -36.43 11.01 -37.70
CA ALA A 23 -36.99 10.23 -36.60
C ALA A 23 -35.92 9.87 -35.55
N GLN A 24 -34.73 9.43 -35.97
CA GLN A 24 -33.62 9.13 -35.05
C GLN A 24 -33.17 10.37 -34.26
N SER A 25 -33.11 11.55 -34.89
CA SER A 25 -32.78 12.79 -34.17
C SER A 25 -33.85 13.22 -33.15
N LEU A 26 -35.13 12.99 -33.45
CA LEU A 26 -36.24 13.24 -32.52
C LEU A 26 -36.25 12.26 -31.34
N PHE A 27 -35.94 10.98 -31.57
CA PHE A 27 -35.79 9.99 -30.50
C PHE A 27 -34.56 10.25 -29.63
N ALA A 28 -33.43 10.64 -30.21
CA ALA A 28 -32.24 11.00 -29.44
C ALA A 28 -32.44 12.27 -28.60
N GLN A 29 -33.12 13.28 -29.18
CA GLN A 29 -33.50 14.50 -28.46
C GLN A 29 -34.47 14.20 -27.31
N ALA A 30 -35.50 13.37 -27.54
CA ALA A 30 -36.44 12.95 -26.51
C ALA A 30 -35.79 12.08 -25.42
N ALA A 31 -34.84 11.22 -25.79
CA ALA A 31 -34.06 10.42 -24.83
C ALA A 31 -33.17 11.32 -23.97
N MET A 32 -32.46 12.30 -24.56
CA MET A 32 -31.67 13.29 -23.82
C MET A 32 -32.55 14.17 -22.91
N GLU A 33 -33.71 14.62 -23.38
CA GLU A 33 -34.66 15.39 -22.57
C GLU A 33 -35.25 14.54 -21.43
N SER A 34 -35.49 13.24 -21.66
CA SER A 34 -35.93 12.32 -20.61
C SER A 34 -34.82 12.03 -19.58
N GLN A 35 -33.56 11.85 -20.00
CA GLN A 35 -32.41 11.70 -19.08
C GLN A 35 -32.15 12.98 -18.27
N ALA A 36 -32.33 14.15 -18.87
CA ALA A 36 -32.18 15.43 -18.17
C ALA A 36 -33.24 15.66 -17.08
N VAL A 37 -34.41 15.00 -17.19
CA VAL A 37 -35.53 15.13 -16.24
C VAL A 37 -35.57 13.97 -15.24
N LEU A 38 -35.19 12.76 -15.64
CA LEU A 38 -35.31 11.54 -14.84
C LEU A 38 -33.98 11.09 -14.20
N GLY A 39 -32.86 11.68 -14.60
CA GLY A 39 -31.52 11.33 -14.12
C GLY A 39 -30.77 10.38 -15.05
N LYS A 40 -29.44 10.39 -14.96
CA LYS A 40 -28.52 9.63 -15.82
C LYS A 40 -28.77 8.12 -15.76
N TYR A 41 -29.14 7.61 -14.59
CA TYR A 41 -29.31 6.18 -14.30
C TYR A 41 -30.77 5.76 -14.20
N PHE A 42 -31.70 6.54 -14.76
CA PHE A 42 -33.10 6.13 -14.84
C PHE A 42 -33.25 4.78 -15.59
N GLY A 43 -34.06 3.88 -15.02
CA GLY A 43 -34.27 2.52 -15.56
C GLY A 43 -33.09 1.57 -15.33
N LYS A 44 -32.18 1.92 -14.41
CA LYS A 44 -31.05 1.07 -13.99
C LYS A 44 -31.20 0.66 -12.53
N THR A 45 -30.77 -0.55 -12.23
CA THR A 45 -30.48 -1.00 -10.87
C THR A 45 -28.96 -0.95 -10.67
N VAL A 46 -28.51 -0.26 -9.62
CA VAL A 46 -27.10 -0.18 -9.24
C VAL A 46 -26.87 -1.01 -7.99
N ILE A 47 -26.01 -2.01 -8.07
CA ILE A 47 -25.55 -2.77 -6.91
C ILE A 47 -24.25 -2.12 -6.43
N LEU A 48 -24.27 -1.57 -5.23
CA LEU A 48 -23.09 -1.18 -4.49
C LEU A 48 -22.68 -2.33 -3.57
N HIS A 49 -21.38 -2.63 -3.51
CA HIS A 49 -20.93 -3.72 -2.67
C HIS A 49 -19.61 -3.47 -1.94
N SER A 50 -19.45 -4.20 -0.85
CA SER A 50 -18.24 -4.31 -0.05
C SER A 50 -17.95 -5.76 0.33
N ASN A 51 -16.72 -5.99 0.77
CA ASN A 51 -16.25 -7.22 1.38
C ASN A 51 -15.10 -6.88 2.34
N ASP A 52 -14.85 -7.73 3.34
CA ASP A 52 -13.68 -7.62 4.22
C ASP A 52 -13.53 -6.22 4.86
N VAL A 53 -14.64 -5.64 5.33
CA VAL A 53 -14.67 -4.28 5.91
C VAL A 53 -13.76 -4.19 7.13
N HIS A 54 -13.62 -5.29 7.87
CA HIS A 54 -12.68 -5.41 8.98
C HIS A 54 -12.66 -4.25 9.98
N GLY A 55 -13.85 -3.76 10.36
CA GLY A 55 -13.98 -2.69 11.34
C GLY A 55 -13.51 -1.31 10.86
N ALA A 56 -13.38 -1.09 9.55
CA ALA A 56 -13.20 0.24 8.95
C ALA A 56 -14.50 1.06 9.01
N ILE A 57 -15.04 1.25 10.21
CA ILE A 57 -16.42 1.72 10.44
C ILE A 57 -16.74 3.10 9.84
N ALA A 58 -15.72 3.94 9.60
CA ALA A 58 -15.90 5.24 8.95
C ALA A 58 -16.33 5.11 7.47
N GLY A 59 -15.87 4.05 6.78
CA GLY A 59 -16.16 3.84 5.35
C GLY A 59 -17.63 3.58 5.04
N TYR A 60 -18.42 3.14 6.03
CA TYR A 60 -19.87 3.01 5.90
C TYR A 60 -20.56 4.34 5.54
N ALA A 61 -20.04 5.46 6.02
CA ALA A 61 -20.59 6.77 5.65
C ALA A 61 -20.35 7.09 4.16
N ASN A 62 -19.23 6.65 3.60
CA ASN A 62 -18.96 6.80 2.17
C ASN A 62 -19.90 5.93 1.33
N MET A 63 -20.15 4.68 1.75
CA MET A 63 -21.13 3.80 1.12
C MET A 63 -22.53 4.45 1.09
N ALA A 64 -22.99 4.96 2.23
CA ALA A 64 -24.29 5.61 2.33
C ALA A 64 -24.41 6.86 1.44
N GLN A 65 -23.35 7.65 1.33
CA GLN A 65 -23.36 8.82 0.45
C GLN A 65 -23.37 8.44 -1.03
N LEU A 66 -22.55 7.45 -1.42
CA LEU A 66 -22.51 6.99 -2.80
C LEU A 66 -23.87 6.43 -3.25
N ALA A 67 -24.56 5.70 -2.37
CA ALA A 67 -25.92 5.24 -2.61
C ALA A 67 -26.86 6.43 -2.91
N LYS A 68 -26.86 7.45 -2.03
CA LYS A 68 -27.68 8.66 -2.22
C LYS A 68 -27.35 9.41 -3.52
N ASP A 69 -26.08 9.45 -3.92
CA ASP A 69 -25.65 10.10 -5.15
C ASP A 69 -26.21 9.38 -6.39
N PHE A 70 -26.20 8.04 -6.40
CA PHE A 70 -26.82 7.24 -7.47
C PHE A 70 -28.35 7.37 -7.49
N GLU A 71 -29.00 7.35 -6.33
CA GLU A 71 -30.45 7.54 -6.21
C GLU A 71 -30.87 8.93 -6.71
N ALA A 72 -30.09 9.97 -6.41
CA ALA A 72 -30.33 11.33 -6.89
C ALA A 72 -30.20 11.44 -8.42
N GLU A 73 -29.39 10.59 -9.04
CA GLU A 73 -29.28 10.44 -10.50
C GLU A 73 -30.28 9.43 -11.10
N GLY A 74 -31.28 9.00 -10.33
CA GLY A 74 -32.44 8.24 -10.81
C GLY A 74 -32.29 6.72 -10.77
N ALA A 75 -31.20 6.20 -10.20
CA ALA A 75 -31.02 4.75 -10.02
C ALA A 75 -31.94 4.18 -8.95
N GLU A 76 -32.25 2.89 -9.06
CA GLU A 76 -32.62 2.06 -7.92
C GLU A 76 -31.36 1.40 -7.37
N VAL A 77 -31.03 1.62 -6.11
CA VAL A 77 -29.77 1.14 -5.50
C VAL A 77 -30.03 -0.06 -4.60
N LEU A 78 -29.16 -1.06 -4.69
CA LEU A 78 -29.04 -2.15 -3.73
C LEU A 78 -27.65 -2.10 -3.11
N ILE A 79 -27.54 -2.27 -1.79
CA ILE A 79 -26.26 -2.30 -1.07
C ILE A 79 -26.06 -3.70 -0.50
N VAL A 80 -24.98 -4.37 -0.90
CA VAL A 80 -24.72 -5.76 -0.54
C VAL A 80 -23.32 -5.96 0.03
N ASP A 81 -23.13 -6.98 0.86
CA ASP A 81 -21.82 -7.31 1.43
C ASP A 81 -21.48 -8.79 1.23
N ALA A 82 -20.21 -9.09 0.96
CA ALA A 82 -19.74 -10.46 0.77
C ALA A 82 -19.04 -11.07 1.99
N GLY A 83 -19.17 -10.51 3.21
CA GLY A 83 -18.69 -11.10 4.46
C GLY A 83 -17.46 -10.41 5.07
N ASP A 84 -17.09 -10.86 6.28
CA ASP A 84 -15.99 -10.36 7.12
C ASP A 84 -16.16 -8.92 7.63
N PHE A 85 -17.30 -8.67 8.28
CA PHE A 85 -17.63 -7.41 8.94
C PHE A 85 -17.61 -7.51 10.47
N PHE A 86 -17.56 -8.70 11.08
CA PHE A 86 -17.59 -8.90 12.54
C PHE A 86 -16.27 -8.61 13.27
N GLN A 87 -15.13 -8.80 12.61
CA GLN A 87 -13.81 -8.68 13.21
C GLN A 87 -12.96 -7.68 12.44
N GLY A 88 -12.04 -6.99 13.11
CA GLY A 88 -10.92 -6.30 12.46
C GLY A 88 -10.25 -5.35 13.43
N THR A 89 -10.64 -4.09 13.38
CA THR A 89 -10.26 -3.10 14.41
C THR A 89 -11.02 -3.32 15.72
N THR A 90 -10.49 -2.77 16.82
CA THR A 90 -11.18 -2.75 18.13
C THR A 90 -12.58 -2.13 18.06
N TYR A 91 -12.89 -1.31 17.04
CA TYR A 91 -14.20 -0.67 16.90
C TYR A 91 -15.36 -1.65 16.69
N VAL A 92 -15.09 -2.85 16.16
CA VAL A 92 -16.10 -3.91 16.01
C VAL A 92 -15.80 -5.11 16.91
N SER A 93 -14.52 -5.40 17.14
CA SER A 93 -14.12 -6.56 17.95
C SER A 93 -14.52 -6.41 19.42
N ALA A 94 -14.51 -5.20 19.99
CA ALA A 94 -14.91 -4.97 21.38
C ALA A 94 -16.39 -5.26 21.67
N SER A 95 -17.25 -5.25 20.65
CA SER A 95 -18.66 -5.64 20.74
C SER A 95 -18.96 -6.98 20.06
N GLN A 96 -17.91 -7.74 19.72
CA GLN A 96 -18.02 -9.04 19.08
C GLN A 96 -18.83 -8.99 17.76
N GLY A 97 -18.65 -7.91 16.98
CA GLY A 97 -19.31 -7.70 15.70
C GLY A 97 -20.67 -6.98 15.76
N LEU A 98 -21.22 -6.68 16.94
CA LEU A 98 -22.52 -6.00 17.02
C LEU A 98 -22.49 -4.57 16.44
N ASP A 99 -21.38 -3.85 16.62
CA ASP A 99 -21.24 -2.50 16.09
C ASP A 99 -21.20 -2.46 14.56
N SER A 100 -20.71 -3.51 13.88
CA SER A 100 -20.77 -3.56 12.41
C SER A 100 -22.19 -3.77 11.91
N VAL A 101 -22.98 -4.65 12.55
CA VAL A 101 -24.41 -4.80 12.25
C VAL A 101 -25.14 -3.46 12.45
N THR A 102 -24.83 -2.74 13.52
CA THR A 102 -25.41 -1.41 13.79
C THR A 102 -25.10 -0.41 12.67
N MET A 103 -23.86 -0.39 12.18
CA MET A 103 -23.46 0.48 11.08
C MET A 103 -24.11 0.06 9.74
N MET A 104 -24.19 -1.24 9.45
CA MET A 104 -24.84 -1.74 8.23
C MET A 104 -26.34 -1.42 8.21
N ASN A 105 -27.03 -1.53 9.35
CA ASN A 105 -28.42 -1.07 9.47
C ASN A 105 -28.54 0.44 9.22
N ALA A 106 -27.62 1.24 9.74
CA ALA A 106 -27.64 2.69 9.56
C ALA A 106 -27.39 3.13 8.11
N VAL A 107 -26.57 2.39 7.36
CA VAL A 107 -26.37 2.60 5.92
C VAL A 107 -27.61 2.15 5.12
N GLY A 108 -28.27 1.08 5.56
CA GLY A 108 -29.38 0.45 4.85
C GLY A 108 -28.91 -0.61 3.86
N TYR A 109 -28.06 -1.55 4.31
CA TYR A 109 -27.75 -2.75 3.51
C TYR A 109 -29.03 -3.54 3.21
N ASP A 110 -29.06 -4.23 2.07
CA ASP A 110 -30.19 -5.06 1.65
C ASP A 110 -29.94 -6.54 1.96
N VAL A 111 -28.76 -7.04 1.62
CA VAL A 111 -28.37 -8.44 1.82
C VAL A 111 -26.86 -8.58 2.05
N ALA A 112 -26.48 -9.49 2.94
CA ALA A 112 -25.09 -9.85 3.18
C ALA A 112 -24.89 -11.36 3.11
N GLY A 113 -23.76 -11.77 2.53
CA GLY A 113 -23.17 -13.10 2.74
C GLY A 113 -22.49 -13.19 4.11
N LEU A 114 -21.96 -14.36 4.42
CA LEU A 114 -21.10 -14.59 5.58
C LEU A 114 -19.67 -14.80 5.11
N GLY A 115 -18.71 -14.36 5.92
CA GLY A 115 -17.31 -14.73 5.85
C GLY A 115 -16.84 -15.46 7.10
N ASN A 116 -15.60 -15.92 7.10
CA ASN A 116 -15.10 -16.73 8.21
C ASN A 116 -15.04 -15.96 9.53
N HIS A 117 -14.84 -14.65 9.50
CA HIS A 117 -14.72 -13.83 10.69
C HIS A 117 -16.06 -13.54 11.38
N GLU A 118 -17.20 -13.84 10.76
CA GLU A 118 -18.50 -13.88 11.44
C GLU A 118 -18.54 -14.98 12.53
N PHE A 119 -17.69 -16.01 12.42
CA PHE A 119 -17.64 -17.15 13.34
C PHE A 119 -16.59 -17.01 14.46
N ASP A 120 -15.78 -15.95 14.47
CA ASP A 120 -14.68 -15.77 15.43
C ASP A 120 -15.12 -15.83 16.89
N TYR A 121 -16.27 -15.21 17.19
CA TYR A 121 -16.85 -15.18 18.53
C TYR A 121 -17.84 -16.33 18.77
N GLY A 122 -17.95 -17.27 17.82
CA GLY A 122 -18.75 -18.47 17.89
C GLY A 122 -20.13 -18.36 17.23
N TYR A 123 -20.66 -19.51 16.80
CA TYR A 123 -21.93 -19.61 16.06
C TYR A 123 -23.13 -19.04 16.84
N ALA A 124 -23.12 -19.14 18.18
CA ALA A 124 -24.18 -18.59 19.02
C ALA A 124 -24.19 -17.04 19.02
N VAL A 125 -23.02 -16.42 19.18
CA VAL A 125 -22.87 -14.95 19.18
C VAL A 125 -23.20 -14.38 17.80
N MET A 126 -22.73 -15.06 16.75
CA MET A 126 -23.08 -14.72 15.36
C MET A 126 -24.61 -14.66 15.17
N LYS A 127 -25.34 -15.70 15.54
CA LYS A 127 -26.80 -15.72 15.44
C LYS A 127 -27.48 -14.63 16.26
N GLU A 128 -26.99 -14.37 17.47
CA GLU A 128 -27.56 -13.31 18.32
C GLU A 128 -27.38 -11.92 17.71
N ASN A 129 -26.21 -11.63 17.15
CA ASN A 129 -25.91 -10.34 16.56
C ASN A 129 -26.62 -10.16 15.22
N LEU A 130 -26.62 -11.16 14.34
CA LEU A 130 -27.32 -11.10 13.06
C LEU A 130 -28.85 -11.10 13.21
N ALA A 131 -29.41 -11.55 14.33
CA ALA A 131 -30.84 -11.38 14.62
C ALA A 131 -31.27 -9.90 14.81
N LYS A 132 -30.30 -8.97 14.93
CA LYS A 132 -30.52 -7.52 15.01
C LYS A 132 -30.30 -6.82 13.67
N ALA A 133 -29.98 -7.56 12.60
CA ALA A 133 -29.81 -7.01 11.26
C ALA A 133 -31.17 -6.62 10.65
N ASP A 134 -31.22 -5.44 10.02
CA ASP A 134 -32.37 -4.98 9.23
C ASP A 134 -32.28 -5.44 7.76
N PHE A 135 -31.21 -6.16 7.42
CA PHE A 135 -30.88 -6.70 6.10
C PHE A 135 -30.97 -8.23 6.08
N GLN A 136 -31.05 -8.81 4.89
CA GLN A 136 -31.11 -10.26 4.71
C GLN A 136 -29.73 -10.90 4.85
N ILE A 137 -29.69 -12.12 5.39
CA ILE A 137 -28.46 -12.93 5.45
C ILE A 137 -28.64 -14.16 4.58
N VAL A 138 -27.66 -14.44 3.72
CA VAL A 138 -27.67 -15.60 2.81
C VAL A 138 -26.46 -16.49 3.02
N CYS A 139 -26.67 -17.81 3.10
CA CYS A 139 -25.61 -18.82 3.18
C CYS A 139 -26.11 -20.19 2.72
N ALA A 140 -25.65 -20.65 1.57
CA ALA A 140 -26.11 -21.89 0.95
C ALA A 140 -25.33 -23.14 1.37
N ASN A 141 -24.11 -22.98 1.86
CA ASN A 141 -23.15 -24.08 1.98
C ASN A 141 -22.72 -24.41 3.42
N ILE A 142 -23.24 -23.75 4.44
CA ILE A 142 -22.97 -24.14 5.83
C ILE A 142 -24.20 -24.80 6.43
N PHE A 143 -24.03 -25.99 7.01
CA PHE A 143 -25.14 -26.79 7.50
C PHE A 143 -25.03 -27.14 8.99
N GLU A 144 -26.15 -27.04 9.70
CA GLU A 144 -26.36 -27.66 11.02
C GLU A 144 -27.20 -28.94 10.80
N GLY A 145 -26.52 -30.08 10.75
CA GLY A 145 -27.13 -31.33 10.27
C GLY A 145 -27.40 -31.26 8.76
N GLU A 146 -28.65 -31.44 8.33
CA GLU A 146 -29.05 -31.38 6.91
C GLU A 146 -29.63 -30.02 6.50
N LYS A 147 -29.73 -29.06 7.42
CA LYS A 147 -30.32 -27.73 7.17
C LYS A 147 -29.24 -26.70 7.02
N THR A 148 -29.38 -25.81 6.04
CA THR A 148 -28.56 -24.60 5.95
C THR A 148 -28.79 -23.71 7.18
N ILE A 149 -27.74 -23.02 7.64
CA ILE A 149 -27.81 -22.16 8.83
C ILE A 149 -28.59 -20.86 8.59
N TYR A 150 -28.69 -20.44 7.33
CA TYR A 150 -29.53 -19.34 6.84
C TYR A 150 -30.21 -19.75 5.53
N GLU A 151 -31.05 -18.87 4.99
CA GLU A 151 -31.60 -19.07 3.65
C GLU A 151 -30.46 -19.09 2.62
N PRO A 152 -30.49 -19.99 1.60
CA PRO A 152 -29.40 -20.05 0.62
C PRO A 152 -29.27 -18.78 -0.22
N TYR A 153 -30.40 -18.13 -0.51
CA TYR A 153 -30.48 -16.97 -1.38
C TYR A 153 -31.62 -16.03 -0.99
N TRP A 154 -31.56 -14.79 -1.49
CA TRP A 154 -32.62 -13.81 -1.44
C TRP A 154 -32.95 -13.29 -2.84
N ILE A 155 -34.23 -13.07 -3.15
CA ILE A 155 -34.67 -12.55 -4.46
C ILE A 155 -35.30 -11.18 -4.27
N TYR A 156 -34.65 -10.18 -4.84
CA TYR A 156 -35.18 -8.82 -4.94
C TYR A 156 -36.00 -8.65 -6.23
N THR A 157 -37.10 -7.90 -6.16
CA THR A 157 -37.87 -7.49 -7.35
C THR A 157 -37.78 -5.98 -7.51
N ASN A 158 -37.16 -5.53 -8.60
CA ASN A 158 -36.97 -4.10 -8.87
C ASN A 158 -38.28 -3.41 -9.30
N ARG A 159 -38.25 -2.08 -9.43
CA ARG A 159 -39.42 -1.26 -9.82
C ARG A 159 -40.05 -1.64 -11.15
N ASP A 160 -39.27 -2.25 -12.05
CA ASP A 160 -39.72 -2.72 -13.37
C ASP A 160 -40.25 -4.16 -13.35
N GLY A 161 -40.30 -4.79 -12.18
CA GLY A 161 -40.81 -6.15 -11.97
C GLY A 161 -39.82 -7.25 -12.31
N LYS A 162 -38.54 -6.92 -12.55
CA LYS A 162 -37.45 -7.87 -12.78
C LYS A 162 -36.84 -8.37 -11.49
N LYS A 163 -36.36 -9.60 -11.52
CA LYS A 163 -35.89 -10.31 -10.33
C LYS A 163 -34.38 -10.51 -10.33
N ILE A 164 -33.73 -10.07 -9.26
CA ILE A 164 -32.29 -10.25 -9.03
C ILE A 164 -32.13 -11.16 -7.81
N ALA A 165 -31.43 -12.28 -7.98
CA ALA A 165 -31.15 -13.20 -6.89
C ALA A 165 -29.73 -13.01 -6.35
N PHE A 166 -29.58 -13.08 -5.03
CA PHE A 166 -28.31 -13.05 -4.31
C PHE A 166 -28.14 -14.39 -3.59
N LEU A 167 -27.21 -15.22 -4.07
CA LEU A 167 -26.81 -16.50 -3.49
C LEU A 167 -25.60 -16.29 -2.57
N GLY A 168 -25.63 -16.78 -1.33
CA GLY A 168 -24.49 -16.65 -0.41
C GLY A 168 -23.64 -17.91 -0.31
N LEU A 169 -22.31 -17.76 -0.33
CA LEU A 169 -21.35 -18.84 -0.07
C LEU A 169 -20.22 -18.34 0.83
N ASP A 170 -19.85 -19.17 1.81
CA ASP A 170 -18.75 -18.88 2.74
C ASP A 170 -17.63 -19.93 2.60
N THR A 171 -16.40 -19.57 2.94
CA THR A 171 -15.24 -20.45 2.85
C THR A 171 -15.34 -21.61 3.84
N PRO A 172 -15.01 -22.85 3.44
CA PRO A 172 -14.89 -23.95 4.38
C PRO A 172 -13.71 -23.80 5.34
N GLU A 173 -12.85 -22.79 5.14
CA GLU A 173 -11.76 -22.44 6.03
C GLU A 173 -12.22 -21.97 7.41
N VAL A 174 -13.50 -21.61 7.60
CA VAL A 174 -14.12 -21.38 8.92
C VAL A 174 -13.70 -22.45 9.92
N GLN A 175 -13.62 -23.72 9.49
CA GLN A 175 -13.20 -24.87 10.29
C GLN A 175 -11.81 -24.74 10.92
N THR A 176 -10.96 -23.88 10.36
CA THR A 176 -9.55 -23.71 10.75
C THR A 176 -9.16 -22.28 11.08
N LYS A 177 -9.96 -21.29 10.66
CA LYS A 177 -9.73 -19.85 10.88
C LYS A 177 -10.55 -19.29 12.04
N ALA A 178 -11.72 -19.87 12.30
CA ALA A 178 -12.48 -19.64 13.54
C ALA A 178 -12.16 -20.72 14.58
N ASN A 179 -12.53 -20.49 15.84
CA ASN A 179 -12.29 -21.46 16.90
C ASN A 179 -13.14 -22.73 16.69
N PRO A 180 -12.53 -23.91 16.43
CA PRO A 180 -13.27 -25.14 16.12
C PRO A 180 -14.24 -25.57 17.23
N ALA A 181 -13.94 -25.25 18.49
CA ALA A 181 -14.81 -25.57 19.62
C ALA A 181 -16.11 -24.76 19.61
N LEU A 182 -16.11 -23.54 19.04
CA LEU A 182 -17.25 -22.62 19.03
C LEU A 182 -18.19 -22.80 17.82
N ILE A 183 -17.80 -23.65 16.87
CA ILE A 183 -18.56 -23.97 15.64
C ILE A 183 -18.94 -25.45 15.55
N LYS A 184 -18.78 -26.19 16.64
CA LYS A 184 -19.03 -27.63 16.69
C LYS A 184 -20.47 -27.97 16.26
N GLY A 185 -20.60 -28.94 15.37
CA GLY A 185 -21.90 -29.39 14.84
C GLY A 185 -22.24 -28.79 13.47
N LEU A 186 -21.45 -27.83 12.99
CA LEU A 186 -21.55 -27.32 11.63
C LEU A 186 -20.75 -28.19 10.66
N SER A 187 -21.18 -28.21 9.40
CA SER A 187 -20.46 -28.85 8.30
C SER A 187 -20.31 -27.92 7.11
N PHE A 188 -19.17 -28.06 6.42
CA PHE A 188 -18.67 -27.13 5.42
C PHE A 188 -18.17 -27.94 4.21
N PRO A 189 -18.99 -28.11 3.16
CA PRO A 189 -18.59 -28.78 1.92
C PRO A 189 -17.37 -28.11 1.27
N MET A 190 -16.53 -28.90 0.63
CA MET A 190 -15.28 -28.44 0.00
C MET A 190 -15.16 -28.96 -1.43
N GLY A 191 -14.40 -28.24 -2.25
CA GLY A 191 -14.09 -28.57 -3.63
C GLY A 191 -15.35 -28.91 -4.43
N LYS A 192 -15.41 -30.14 -4.96
CA LYS A 192 -16.54 -30.58 -5.79
C LYS A 192 -17.89 -30.55 -5.05
N GLU A 193 -17.90 -30.79 -3.74
CA GLU A 193 -19.14 -30.75 -2.96
C GLU A 193 -19.66 -29.33 -2.80
N LEU A 194 -18.74 -28.37 -2.58
CA LEU A 194 -19.05 -26.93 -2.56
C LEU A 194 -19.66 -26.48 -3.90
N TYR A 195 -19.02 -26.81 -5.02
CA TYR A 195 -19.55 -26.42 -6.34
C TYR A 195 -20.89 -27.08 -6.65
N SER A 196 -21.08 -28.33 -6.22
CA SER A 196 -22.36 -29.03 -6.40
C SER A 196 -23.48 -28.39 -5.56
N CYS A 197 -23.16 -27.94 -4.35
CA CYS A 197 -24.07 -27.19 -3.50
C CYS A 197 -24.49 -25.88 -4.18
N ALA A 198 -23.52 -25.12 -4.71
CA ALA A 198 -23.79 -23.88 -5.43
C ALA A 198 -24.63 -24.12 -6.71
N GLN A 199 -24.25 -25.11 -7.54
CA GLN A 199 -24.99 -25.43 -8.76
C GLN A 199 -26.46 -25.78 -8.49
N ALA A 200 -26.74 -26.52 -7.40
CA ALA A 200 -28.12 -26.84 -7.03
C ALA A 200 -28.96 -25.59 -6.75
N GLN A 201 -28.38 -24.56 -6.10
CA GLN A 201 -29.06 -23.30 -5.87
C GLN A 201 -29.24 -22.49 -7.15
N ILE A 202 -28.22 -22.48 -8.03
CA ILE A 202 -28.29 -21.79 -9.33
C ILE A 202 -29.38 -22.41 -10.21
N ASP A 203 -29.47 -23.74 -10.26
CA ASP A 203 -30.51 -24.47 -11.00
C ASP A 203 -31.91 -24.14 -10.49
N GLU A 204 -32.08 -23.98 -9.17
CA GLU A 204 -33.36 -23.58 -8.57
C GLU A 204 -33.73 -22.12 -8.90
N LEU A 205 -32.73 -21.25 -9.00
CA LEU A 205 -32.89 -19.83 -9.29
C LEU A 205 -33.13 -19.54 -10.78
N HIS A 206 -32.70 -20.43 -11.68
CA HIS A 206 -32.78 -20.26 -13.14
C HIS A 206 -34.18 -19.85 -13.64
N ASP A 207 -35.24 -20.42 -13.08
CA ASP A 207 -36.63 -20.11 -13.48
C ASP A 207 -37.30 -19.05 -12.58
N LYS A 208 -36.60 -18.58 -11.55
CA LYS A 208 -37.14 -17.65 -10.52
C LYS A 208 -36.56 -16.25 -10.61
N ALA A 209 -35.38 -16.08 -11.20
CA ALA A 209 -34.67 -14.81 -11.30
C ALA A 209 -34.31 -14.50 -12.76
N ASP A 210 -34.23 -13.21 -13.09
CA ASP A 210 -33.73 -12.74 -14.38
C ASP A 210 -32.21 -12.51 -14.36
N PHE A 211 -31.60 -12.38 -13.18
CA PHE A 211 -30.16 -12.15 -12.98
C PHE A 211 -29.72 -12.77 -11.64
N ILE A 212 -28.60 -13.49 -11.62
CA ILE A 212 -28.10 -14.23 -10.44
C ILE A 212 -26.70 -13.72 -10.06
N VAL A 213 -26.61 -13.15 -8.85
CA VAL A 213 -25.35 -12.71 -8.22
C VAL A 213 -24.98 -13.69 -7.11
N CYS A 214 -23.72 -14.12 -7.08
CA CYS A 214 -23.15 -14.86 -5.95
C CYS A 214 -22.39 -13.89 -5.04
N LEU A 215 -22.80 -13.77 -3.77
CA LEU A 215 -22.03 -13.17 -2.68
C LEU A 215 -21.13 -14.27 -2.12
N SER A 216 -19.87 -14.26 -2.54
CA SER A 216 -18.89 -15.31 -2.30
C SER A 216 -17.83 -14.83 -1.31
N HIS A 217 -17.61 -15.53 -0.22
CA HIS A 217 -16.49 -15.30 0.70
C HIS A 217 -15.46 -16.42 0.57
N LEU A 218 -15.04 -16.70 -0.66
CA LEU A 218 -14.18 -17.83 -1.00
C LEU A 218 -12.74 -17.41 -1.35
N GLY A 219 -12.55 -16.16 -1.78
CA GLY A 219 -11.26 -15.63 -2.18
C GLY A 219 -10.77 -16.14 -3.52
N VAL A 220 -9.59 -15.65 -3.92
CA VAL A 220 -8.89 -16.04 -5.16
C VAL A 220 -7.42 -16.40 -4.95
N ASP A 221 -6.91 -16.24 -3.74
CA ASP A 221 -5.52 -16.53 -3.41
C ASP A 221 -5.25 -18.04 -3.38
N GLU A 222 -4.00 -18.45 -3.65
CA GLU A 222 -3.64 -19.86 -3.76
C GLU A 222 -3.83 -20.66 -2.46
N SER A 223 -3.82 -20.00 -1.30
CA SER A 223 -4.00 -20.71 -0.02
C SER A 223 -5.41 -21.25 0.17
N SER A 224 -6.36 -20.69 -0.57
CA SER A 224 -7.77 -21.05 -0.57
C SER A 224 -8.10 -22.19 -1.56
N VAL A 225 -7.12 -22.71 -2.34
CA VAL A 225 -7.33 -23.83 -3.28
C VAL A 225 -7.75 -25.11 -2.54
N PRO A 226 -8.77 -25.85 -3.03
CA PRO A 226 -9.51 -25.64 -4.29
C PRO A 226 -10.76 -24.76 -4.15
N ASN A 227 -11.06 -24.19 -2.99
CA ASN A 227 -12.36 -23.62 -2.67
C ASN A 227 -12.57 -22.18 -3.16
N ARG A 228 -11.84 -21.69 -4.16
CA ARG A 228 -11.86 -20.27 -4.56
C ARG A 228 -13.06 -19.94 -5.43
N SER A 229 -13.36 -18.64 -5.54
CA SER A 229 -14.36 -18.11 -6.47
C SER A 229 -14.03 -18.41 -7.94
N LEU A 230 -12.74 -18.55 -8.29
CA LEU A 230 -12.30 -18.95 -9.63
C LEU A 230 -12.74 -20.37 -9.97
N GLU A 231 -12.45 -21.35 -9.09
CA GLU A 231 -12.90 -22.72 -9.30
C GLU A 231 -14.42 -22.85 -9.22
N LEU A 232 -15.09 -22.10 -8.34
CA LEU A 232 -16.55 -22.06 -8.28
C LEU A 232 -17.14 -21.66 -9.64
N TYR A 233 -16.70 -20.54 -10.22
CA TYR A 233 -17.21 -20.05 -11.49
C TYR A 233 -16.89 -21.04 -12.63
N ALA A 234 -15.68 -21.59 -12.66
CA ALA A 234 -15.27 -22.57 -13.69
C ALA A 234 -16.07 -23.89 -13.63
N ASN A 235 -16.58 -24.27 -12.45
CA ASN A 235 -17.30 -25.53 -12.23
C ASN A 235 -18.82 -25.37 -12.11
N THR A 236 -19.36 -24.16 -12.27
CA THR A 236 -20.80 -23.90 -12.24
C THR A 236 -21.29 -23.22 -13.53
N LYS A 237 -22.60 -23.18 -13.76
CA LYS A 237 -23.24 -22.53 -14.91
C LYS A 237 -24.51 -21.82 -14.48
N GLY A 238 -24.70 -20.59 -14.97
CA GLY A 238 -25.89 -19.79 -14.72
C GLY A 238 -25.70 -18.61 -13.78
N LEU A 239 -24.48 -18.38 -13.25
CA LEU A 239 -24.14 -17.14 -12.56
C LEU A 239 -23.90 -16.01 -13.56
N ASP A 240 -24.51 -14.85 -13.31
CA ASP A 240 -24.27 -13.65 -14.11
C ASP A 240 -23.13 -12.81 -13.55
N PHE A 241 -22.95 -12.81 -12.22
CA PHE A 241 -21.88 -12.06 -11.55
C PHE A 241 -21.50 -12.71 -10.21
N VAL A 242 -20.23 -12.57 -9.81
CA VAL A 242 -19.73 -12.97 -8.49
C VAL A 242 -19.11 -11.76 -7.81
N ILE A 243 -19.57 -11.47 -6.60
CA ILE A 243 -18.98 -10.49 -5.70
C ILE A 243 -18.19 -11.29 -4.66
N ASP A 244 -16.86 -11.13 -4.64
CA ASP A 244 -15.94 -11.97 -3.87
C ASP A 244 -15.25 -11.23 -2.69
N GLY A 245 -14.91 -11.97 -1.63
CA GLY A 245 -14.17 -11.49 -0.44
C GLY A 245 -12.97 -12.38 -0.04
N HIS A 246 -12.69 -12.49 1.26
CA HIS A 246 -11.70 -13.38 1.93
C HIS A 246 -10.22 -13.07 1.67
N SER A 247 -9.84 -12.99 0.40
CA SER A 247 -8.45 -12.85 -0.04
C SER A 247 -7.90 -11.42 0.03
N HIS A 248 -8.75 -10.44 0.36
CA HIS A 248 -8.45 -8.99 0.38
C HIS A 248 -7.99 -8.44 -0.98
N THR A 249 -8.33 -9.14 -2.06
CA THR A 249 -7.88 -8.80 -3.41
C THR A 249 -8.65 -7.60 -3.96
N VAL A 250 -7.95 -6.58 -4.46
CA VAL A 250 -8.59 -5.55 -5.31
C VAL A 250 -8.69 -6.12 -6.73
N MET A 251 -9.89 -6.51 -7.14
CA MET A 251 -10.11 -7.23 -8.40
C MET A 251 -11.33 -6.70 -9.15
N PHE A 252 -11.14 -6.31 -10.41
CA PHE A 252 -12.22 -5.81 -11.26
C PHE A 252 -12.98 -6.94 -11.98
N GLU A 253 -12.24 -7.94 -12.45
CA GLU A 253 -12.70 -9.14 -13.16
C GLU A 253 -11.74 -10.30 -12.85
N GLY A 254 -12.18 -11.55 -13.08
CA GLY A 254 -11.33 -12.73 -12.98
C GLY A 254 -10.17 -12.70 -13.99
N PRO A 255 -9.11 -13.52 -13.80
CA PRO A 255 -7.91 -13.51 -14.63
C PRO A 255 -8.17 -13.65 -16.13
N ASP A 256 -9.22 -14.39 -16.51
CA ASP A 256 -9.62 -14.67 -17.89
C ASP A 256 -10.86 -13.86 -18.34
N GLY A 257 -11.22 -12.82 -17.58
CA GLY A 257 -12.36 -11.93 -17.87
C GLY A 257 -13.69 -12.42 -17.31
N GLU A 258 -13.67 -13.33 -16.34
CA GLU A 258 -14.87 -13.76 -15.63
C GLU A 258 -15.48 -12.59 -14.84
N PRO A 259 -16.82 -12.49 -14.72
CA PRO A 259 -17.50 -11.43 -13.98
C PRO A 259 -17.39 -11.64 -12.47
N ILE A 260 -16.16 -11.64 -11.95
CA ILE A 260 -15.82 -11.80 -10.53
C ILE A 260 -15.14 -10.52 -10.07
N GLN A 261 -15.72 -9.84 -9.09
CA GLN A 261 -15.20 -8.56 -8.59
C GLN A 261 -15.01 -8.61 -7.08
N SER A 262 -13.93 -7.99 -6.59
CA SER A 262 -13.65 -7.82 -5.15
C SER A 262 -13.07 -6.44 -4.88
N THR A 263 -13.42 -5.85 -3.74
CA THR A 263 -13.16 -4.43 -3.43
C THR A 263 -11.83 -4.19 -2.70
N GLY A 264 -11.08 -5.25 -2.40
CA GLY A 264 -9.95 -5.21 -1.48
C GLY A 264 -10.39 -5.48 -0.05
N THR A 265 -10.00 -4.62 0.88
CA THR A 265 -10.38 -4.70 2.30
C THR A 265 -10.50 -3.30 2.89
N ALA A 266 -11.19 -3.17 4.02
CA ALA A 266 -11.23 -1.94 4.82
C ALA A 266 -11.73 -0.71 4.05
N PHE A 267 -12.72 -0.90 3.15
CA PHE A 267 -13.25 0.14 2.28
C PHE A 267 -12.15 0.84 1.44
N ALA A 268 -11.12 0.11 1.00
CA ALA A 268 -10.20 0.62 -0.02
C ALA A 268 -10.99 1.09 -1.26
N ASN A 269 -12.01 0.31 -1.65
CA ASN A 269 -12.94 0.64 -2.71
C ASN A 269 -14.38 0.29 -2.28
N ILE A 270 -15.34 0.85 -3.00
CA ILE A 270 -16.73 0.39 -3.08
C ILE A 270 -16.94 -0.16 -4.49
N GLY A 271 -17.47 -1.37 -4.59
CA GLY A 271 -17.81 -1.96 -5.88
C GLY A 271 -19.10 -1.36 -6.42
N VAL A 272 -19.16 -1.11 -7.73
CA VAL A 272 -20.33 -0.59 -8.43
C VAL A 272 -20.64 -1.49 -9.61
N ILE A 273 -21.88 -1.99 -9.69
CA ILE A 273 -22.38 -2.78 -10.81
C ILE A 273 -23.68 -2.13 -11.30
N ILE A 274 -23.72 -1.71 -12.55
CA ILE A 274 -24.86 -1.02 -13.17
C ILE A 274 -25.56 -1.99 -14.11
N ILE A 275 -26.80 -2.34 -13.79
CA ILE A 275 -27.63 -3.28 -14.55
C ILE A 275 -28.72 -2.50 -15.28
N ASP A 276 -28.88 -2.76 -16.58
CA ASP A 276 -30.04 -2.29 -17.34
C ASP A 276 -31.27 -3.13 -16.98
N ASN A 277 -32.32 -2.51 -16.46
CA ASN A 277 -33.51 -3.23 -15.99
C ASN A 277 -34.29 -3.90 -17.13
N TYR A 278 -34.15 -3.43 -18.37
CA TYR A 278 -34.87 -4.02 -19.49
C TYR A 278 -34.16 -5.27 -20.02
N ALA A 279 -32.86 -5.16 -20.31
CA ALA A 279 -32.03 -6.21 -20.85
C ALA A 279 -31.57 -7.21 -19.78
N MET A 280 -31.59 -6.83 -18.50
CA MET A 280 -31.02 -7.56 -17.37
C MET A 280 -29.57 -7.97 -17.64
N LYS A 281 -28.76 -6.98 -18.04
CA LYS A 281 -27.34 -7.14 -18.32
C LYS A 281 -26.55 -6.03 -17.63
N VAL A 282 -25.34 -6.36 -17.22
CA VAL A 282 -24.37 -5.39 -16.74
C VAL A 282 -24.00 -4.46 -17.90
N GLU A 283 -24.31 -3.17 -17.76
CA GLU A 283 -23.87 -2.13 -18.68
C GLU A 283 -22.48 -1.62 -18.35
N ASN A 284 -22.18 -1.54 -17.06
CA ASN A 284 -20.88 -1.14 -16.54
C ASN A 284 -20.67 -1.72 -15.15
N HIS A 285 -19.43 -2.00 -14.79
CA HIS A 285 -19.04 -2.26 -13.41
C HIS A 285 -17.67 -1.65 -13.17
N TYR A 286 -17.37 -1.23 -11.95
CA TYR A 286 -16.07 -0.66 -11.58
C TYR A 286 -15.86 -0.64 -10.07
N LEU A 287 -14.62 -0.38 -9.66
CA LEU A 287 -14.27 -0.12 -8.27
C LEU A 287 -14.13 1.38 -8.10
N GLN A 288 -14.94 1.96 -7.21
CA GLN A 288 -14.84 3.35 -6.81
C GLN A 288 -13.92 3.41 -5.58
N PRO A 289 -12.68 3.92 -5.68
CA PRO A 289 -11.87 4.13 -4.49
C PRO A 289 -12.64 5.04 -3.54
N VAL A 290 -12.60 4.74 -2.24
CA VAL A 290 -13.14 5.68 -1.23
C VAL A 290 -12.21 6.88 -1.10
N SER A 291 -10.92 6.62 -1.23
CA SER A 291 -9.87 7.63 -1.25
C SER A 291 -8.66 7.12 -2.01
N HIS A 292 -7.92 8.01 -2.65
CA HIS A 292 -6.62 7.71 -3.24
C HIS A 292 -5.53 8.59 -2.62
N LYS A 293 -4.27 8.23 -2.86
CA LYS A 293 -3.16 9.16 -2.66
C LYS A 293 -2.94 9.93 -3.96
N ASN A 294 -3.01 11.26 -3.92
CA ASN A 294 -2.67 12.08 -5.07
C ASN A 294 -1.17 11.99 -5.38
N GLU A 295 -0.70 12.67 -6.43
CA GLU A 295 0.72 12.68 -6.81
C GLU A 295 1.65 13.21 -5.70
N ALA A 296 1.12 13.95 -4.72
CA ALA A 296 1.83 14.41 -3.53
C ALA A 296 1.81 13.41 -2.36
N GLY A 297 1.18 12.23 -2.54
CA GLY A 297 1.03 11.22 -1.50
C GLY A 297 -0.06 11.51 -0.47
N GLU A 298 -0.82 12.61 -0.63
CA GLU A 298 -1.87 13.03 0.28
C GLU A 298 -3.14 12.22 0.04
N LYS A 299 -3.80 11.78 1.11
CA LYS A 299 -5.08 11.07 1.03
C LYS A 299 -6.19 12.05 0.60
N VAL A 300 -6.68 11.89 -0.62
CA VAL A 300 -7.83 12.59 -1.18
C VAL A 300 -9.05 11.68 -1.08
N GLN A 301 -10.14 12.18 -0.51
CA GLN A 301 -11.41 11.46 -0.47
C GLN A 301 -12.08 11.57 -1.84
N ASP A 302 -12.35 10.43 -2.45
CA ASP A 302 -13.02 10.33 -3.75
C ASP A 302 -14.55 10.22 -3.60
N VAL A 303 -14.98 9.66 -2.47
CA VAL A 303 -16.39 9.55 -2.11
C VAL A 303 -16.62 10.40 -0.87
N ALA A 304 -17.59 11.30 -0.91
CA ALA A 304 -17.99 12.07 0.26
C ALA A 304 -18.57 11.15 1.35
N ALA A 305 -18.51 11.55 2.61
CA ALA A 305 -19.08 10.78 3.71
C ALA A 305 -20.46 11.33 4.10
N ASP A 306 -21.45 10.45 4.28
CA ASP A 306 -22.78 10.83 4.76
C ASP A 306 -22.71 11.37 6.19
N PRO A 307 -23.23 12.57 6.49
CA PRO A 307 -23.10 13.17 7.82
C PRO A 307 -23.80 12.39 8.94
N LEU A 308 -24.93 11.73 8.67
CA LEU A 308 -25.67 10.99 9.69
C LEU A 308 -24.94 9.70 10.05
N VAL A 309 -24.56 8.91 9.05
CA VAL A 309 -23.80 7.67 9.26
C VAL A 309 -22.43 7.97 9.86
N SER A 310 -21.77 9.07 9.45
CA SER A 310 -20.53 9.53 10.09
C SER A 310 -20.70 9.80 11.57
N SER A 311 -21.85 10.32 12.00
CA SER A 311 -22.11 10.57 13.43
C SER A 311 -22.20 9.27 14.23
N TYR A 312 -22.82 8.23 13.70
CA TYR A 312 -22.86 6.91 14.36
C TYR A 312 -21.49 6.24 14.42
N ALA A 313 -20.70 6.33 13.35
CA ALA A 313 -19.32 5.87 13.36
C ALA A 313 -18.52 6.61 14.45
N GLN A 314 -18.69 7.93 14.56
CA GLN A 314 -18.01 8.74 15.57
C GLN A 314 -18.41 8.35 17.00
N GLU A 315 -19.70 8.09 17.26
CA GLU A 315 -20.17 7.63 18.58
C GLU A 315 -19.50 6.32 19.01
N ILE A 316 -19.37 5.35 18.09
CA ILE A 316 -18.65 4.09 18.34
C ILE A 316 -17.18 4.36 18.60
N MET A 317 -16.54 5.17 17.74
CA MET A 317 -15.13 5.51 17.89
C MET A 317 -14.84 6.20 19.23
N ASP A 318 -15.68 7.14 19.65
CA ASP A 318 -15.53 7.89 20.90
C ASP A 318 -15.70 6.98 22.12
N ARG A 319 -16.73 6.11 22.11
CA ARG A 319 -16.95 5.11 23.17
C ARG A 319 -15.74 4.21 23.33
N ILE A 320 -15.25 3.64 22.24
CA ILE A 320 -14.11 2.72 22.25
C ILE A 320 -12.81 3.44 22.62
N ASN A 321 -12.53 4.61 22.03
CA ASN A 321 -11.33 5.38 22.36
C ASN A 321 -11.32 5.82 23.82
N GLY A 322 -12.48 6.17 24.40
CA GLY A 322 -12.60 6.54 25.81
C GLY A 322 -12.31 5.40 26.79
N GLU A 323 -12.66 4.17 26.42
CA GLU A 323 -12.42 2.98 27.25
C GLU A 323 -11.02 2.37 27.01
N TYR A 324 -10.65 2.17 25.74
CA TYR A 324 -9.45 1.45 25.33
C TYR A 324 -8.23 2.36 25.11
N GLY A 325 -8.42 3.66 24.88
CA GLY A 325 -7.32 4.61 24.64
C GLY A 325 -6.51 5.00 25.89
N LYS A 326 -6.84 4.44 27.06
CA LYS A 326 -6.11 4.72 28.31
C LYS A 326 -4.71 4.10 28.25
N VAL A 327 -3.69 4.96 28.31
CA VAL A 327 -2.29 4.56 28.43
C VAL A 327 -2.03 3.96 29.80
N PHE A 328 -1.39 2.79 29.83
CA PHE A 328 -1.03 2.10 31.07
C PHE A 328 0.47 1.75 31.15
N ALA A 329 1.20 1.84 30.04
CA ALA A 329 2.61 1.50 29.97
C ALA A 329 3.38 2.36 28.95
N GLN A 330 4.70 2.24 28.98
CA GLN A 330 5.63 2.81 28.02
C GLN A 330 6.40 1.68 27.34
N ASN A 331 6.56 1.77 26.02
CA ASN A 331 7.39 0.91 25.21
C ASN A 331 8.60 1.70 24.70
N LEU A 332 9.80 1.13 24.82
CA LEU A 332 11.05 1.76 24.39
C LEU A 332 11.55 1.21 23.05
N VAL A 333 10.92 0.15 22.52
CA VAL A 333 11.38 -0.59 21.34
C VAL A 333 10.23 -0.81 20.37
N GLU A 334 10.54 -1.14 19.12
CA GLU A 334 9.52 -1.57 18.15
C GLU A 334 9.21 -3.06 18.34
N LEU A 335 7.94 -3.41 18.51
CA LEU A 335 7.49 -4.80 18.64
C LEU A 335 6.83 -5.28 17.34
N CYS A 336 7.48 -6.23 16.66
CA CYS A 336 7.16 -6.66 15.31
C CYS A 336 5.74 -7.20 15.16
N GLY A 337 4.93 -6.51 14.36
CA GLY A 337 3.57 -6.90 13.98
C GLY A 337 3.45 -7.52 12.60
N ASP A 338 4.53 -7.58 11.82
CA ASP A 338 4.48 -8.02 10.43
C ASP A 338 4.00 -9.46 10.28
N LYS A 339 3.27 -9.70 9.19
CA LYS A 339 2.92 -11.05 8.74
C LYS A 339 4.18 -11.73 8.17
N GLU A 340 4.83 -11.11 7.19
CA GLU A 340 5.96 -11.67 6.44
C GLU A 340 6.91 -10.58 5.88
N PRO A 341 8.24 -10.71 6.07
CA PRO A 341 8.86 -11.56 7.08
C PRO A 341 8.41 -11.11 8.48
N GLY A 342 8.11 -12.03 9.39
CA GLY A 342 7.55 -11.65 10.69
C GLY A 342 6.90 -12.80 11.43
N ASN A 343 5.79 -12.51 12.11
CA ASN A 343 5.11 -13.43 13.03
C ASN A 343 4.74 -14.78 12.40
N ARG A 344 4.63 -14.85 11.06
CA ARG A 344 4.23 -16.03 10.30
C ARG A 344 5.38 -16.79 9.62
N THR A 345 6.62 -16.34 9.78
CA THR A 345 7.79 -16.92 9.09
C THR A 345 9.04 -17.07 9.96
N GLN A 346 9.12 -16.35 11.07
CA GLN A 346 10.27 -16.35 11.97
C GLN A 346 9.91 -15.96 13.41
N GLU A 347 10.87 -16.12 14.33
CA GLU A 347 10.77 -15.59 15.70
C GLU A 347 10.65 -14.06 15.68
N THR A 348 9.76 -13.53 16.51
CA THR A 348 9.61 -12.08 16.72
C THR A 348 9.68 -11.73 18.19
N ASN A 349 10.13 -10.50 18.48
CA ASN A 349 10.17 -9.97 19.83
C ASN A 349 8.76 -9.77 20.45
N LEU A 350 7.74 -9.50 19.63
CA LEU A 350 6.35 -9.44 20.10
C LEU A 350 5.81 -10.83 20.45
N GLY A 351 6.10 -11.84 19.63
CA GLY A 351 5.81 -13.24 19.94
C GLY A 351 6.47 -13.68 21.24
N ASP A 352 7.72 -13.23 21.47
CA ASP A 352 8.44 -13.49 22.72
C ASP A 352 7.80 -12.84 23.94
N LEU A 353 7.35 -11.58 23.82
CA LEU A 353 6.65 -10.86 24.88
C LEU A 353 5.34 -11.56 25.26
N ILE A 354 4.53 -11.93 24.26
CA ILE A 354 3.22 -12.56 24.47
C ILE A 354 3.40 -13.92 25.14
N THR A 355 4.32 -14.75 24.63
CA THR A 355 4.58 -16.07 25.23
C THR A 355 5.25 -15.98 26.60
N ASP A 356 6.07 -14.95 26.87
CA ASP A 356 6.56 -14.65 28.22
C ASP A 356 5.41 -14.32 29.18
N ALA A 357 4.46 -13.49 28.73
CA ALA A 357 3.29 -13.11 29.51
C ALA A 357 2.39 -14.32 29.84
N MET A 358 2.14 -15.20 28.87
CA MET A 358 1.37 -16.42 29.05
C MET A 358 1.98 -17.33 30.12
N VAL A 359 3.28 -17.62 30.01
CA VAL A 359 3.99 -18.44 31.01
C VAL A 359 3.96 -17.76 32.37
N TRP A 360 4.31 -16.47 32.45
CA TRP A 360 4.33 -15.75 33.72
C TRP A 360 2.96 -15.76 34.41
N THR A 361 1.87 -15.61 33.65
CA THR A 361 0.50 -15.56 34.18
C THR A 361 0.14 -16.84 34.91
N LEU A 362 0.43 -18.01 34.32
CA LEU A 362 0.14 -19.30 34.96
C LEU A 362 1.17 -19.65 36.04
N MET A 363 2.42 -19.27 35.86
CA MET A 363 3.48 -19.57 36.84
C MET A 363 3.42 -18.71 38.11
N LYS A 364 2.54 -17.70 38.19
CA LYS A 364 2.19 -17.06 39.46
C LYS A 364 1.59 -18.05 40.47
N ASN A 365 0.86 -19.05 39.99
CA ASN A 365 0.19 -20.08 40.79
C ASN A 365 0.42 -21.46 40.15
N PRO A 366 1.68 -21.98 40.16
CA PRO A 366 2.07 -23.14 39.35
C PRO A 366 1.44 -24.45 39.81
N GLY A 367 0.86 -24.49 41.02
CA GLY A 367 0.19 -25.67 41.58
C GLY A 367 -1.03 -26.17 40.79
N SER A 368 -1.40 -25.50 39.70
CA SER A 368 -2.41 -25.92 38.72
C SER A 368 -1.86 -26.77 37.57
N LEU A 369 -0.53 -26.87 37.40
CA LEU A 369 0.09 -27.62 36.30
C LEU A 369 0.62 -28.97 36.80
N GLU A 370 0.24 -30.05 36.12
CA GLU A 370 0.60 -31.42 36.49
C GLU A 370 1.91 -31.90 35.83
N VAL A 371 2.89 -31.01 35.69
CA VAL A 371 4.24 -31.29 35.16
C VAL A 371 5.28 -30.51 35.96
N ALA A 372 6.56 -30.92 35.86
CA ALA A 372 7.64 -30.13 36.43
C ALA A 372 7.85 -28.83 35.64
N ASP A 373 8.32 -27.76 36.29
CA ASP A 373 8.52 -26.42 35.69
C ASP A 373 9.36 -26.46 34.40
N ASP A 374 10.31 -27.38 34.31
CA ASP A 374 11.16 -27.58 33.14
C ASP A 374 10.43 -28.22 31.93
N HIS A 375 9.21 -28.71 32.11
CA HIS A 375 8.31 -29.23 31.07
C HIS A 375 7.15 -28.27 30.74
N VAL A 376 7.18 -27.04 31.27
CA VAL A 376 6.22 -25.99 30.93
C VAL A 376 6.77 -25.18 29.75
N VAL A 377 6.01 -25.13 28.66
CA VAL A 377 6.33 -24.37 27.45
C VAL A 377 5.14 -23.52 27.03
N ALA A 378 5.34 -22.53 26.16
CA ALA A 378 4.23 -21.83 25.53
C ALA A 378 4.37 -21.77 24.02
N ILE A 379 3.23 -21.81 23.34
CA ILE A 379 3.09 -21.61 21.90
C ILE A 379 1.89 -20.69 21.66
N THR A 380 2.07 -19.68 20.81
CA THR A 380 0.96 -18.98 20.17
C THR A 380 1.21 -18.94 18.66
N ASN A 381 0.16 -19.09 17.86
CA ASN A 381 0.25 -19.02 16.41
C ASN A 381 0.46 -17.56 15.96
N GLY A 382 1.29 -17.34 14.95
CA GLY A 382 1.59 -16.02 14.39
C GLY A 382 0.37 -15.31 13.80
N GLY A 383 -0.61 -16.07 13.35
CA GLY A 383 -1.91 -15.61 12.90
C GLY A 383 -2.74 -14.95 14.00
N GLY A 384 -2.47 -15.27 15.27
CA GLY A 384 -3.07 -14.62 16.44
C GLY A 384 -2.52 -13.23 16.74
N ILE A 385 -1.37 -12.86 16.17
CA ILE A 385 -0.68 -11.57 16.38
C ILE A 385 -0.93 -10.68 15.16
N ARG A 386 -1.72 -9.62 15.34
CA ARG A 386 -2.36 -8.92 14.21
C ARG A 386 -1.76 -7.58 13.84
N ALA A 387 -0.99 -6.97 14.73
CA ALA A 387 -0.46 -5.63 14.55
C ALA A 387 0.83 -5.41 15.34
N TRP A 388 1.47 -4.29 15.05
CA TRP A 388 2.63 -3.79 15.77
C TRP A 388 2.24 -3.21 17.13
N ILE A 389 3.20 -3.15 18.06
CA ILE A 389 3.18 -2.17 19.16
C ILE A 389 4.42 -1.30 18.99
N HIS A 390 4.20 -0.06 18.58
CA HIS A 390 5.29 0.89 18.33
C HIS A 390 5.93 1.39 19.62
N ALA A 391 7.14 1.93 19.52
CA ALA A 391 7.79 2.63 20.63
C ALA A 391 6.96 3.87 21.02
N GLY A 392 6.81 4.11 22.32
CA GLY A 392 5.95 5.18 22.84
C GLY A 392 5.00 4.71 23.92
N SER A 393 3.95 5.50 24.15
CA SER A 393 2.88 5.15 25.09
C SER A 393 2.12 3.92 24.61
N VAL A 394 1.82 3.00 25.52
CA VAL A 394 1.01 1.80 25.25
C VAL A 394 -0.32 1.90 25.98
N SER A 395 -1.39 1.77 25.21
CA SER A 395 -2.78 1.75 25.67
C SER A 395 -3.39 0.36 25.57
N ARG A 396 -4.56 0.17 26.20
CA ARG A 396 -5.35 -1.07 26.06
C ARG A 396 -5.75 -1.33 24.60
N LYS A 397 -5.98 -0.26 23.82
CA LYS A 397 -6.29 -0.34 22.38
C LYS A 397 -5.15 -0.96 21.60
N ASP A 398 -3.90 -0.63 21.92
CA ASP A 398 -2.73 -1.17 21.22
C ASP A 398 -2.65 -2.69 21.42
N VAL A 399 -2.79 -3.16 22.67
CA VAL A 399 -2.79 -4.61 22.98
C VAL A 399 -3.98 -5.33 22.33
N ASN A 400 -5.18 -4.74 22.38
CA ASN A 400 -6.36 -5.32 21.75
C ASN A 400 -6.27 -5.34 20.21
N THR A 401 -5.60 -4.36 19.61
CA THR A 401 -5.33 -4.35 18.16
C THR A 401 -4.38 -5.49 17.78
N VAL A 402 -3.42 -5.84 18.63
CA VAL A 402 -2.56 -7.03 18.44
C VAL A 402 -3.32 -8.34 18.66
N LEU A 403 -4.17 -8.41 19.68
CA LEU A 403 -4.88 -9.62 20.13
C LEU A 403 -6.42 -9.44 20.10
N PRO A 404 -7.04 -9.28 18.93
CA PRO A 404 -8.41 -8.77 18.82
C PRO A 404 -9.50 -9.83 19.02
N PHE A 405 -9.17 -11.12 19.06
CA PHE A 405 -10.14 -12.21 19.00
C PHE A 405 -10.82 -12.54 20.34
N GLY A 406 -10.41 -11.90 21.43
CA GLY A 406 -10.89 -12.25 22.77
C GLY A 406 -10.47 -13.66 23.22
N ASN A 407 -9.39 -14.19 22.64
CA ASN A 407 -8.85 -15.50 23.01
C ASN A 407 -8.49 -15.56 24.49
N THR A 408 -8.72 -16.72 25.11
CA THR A 408 -8.32 -17.03 26.48
C THR A 408 -7.07 -17.91 26.51
N ILE A 409 -6.37 -17.93 27.64
CA ILE A 409 -5.24 -18.83 27.86
C ILE A 409 -5.77 -20.23 28.17
N ALA A 410 -5.25 -21.23 27.45
CA ALA A 410 -5.52 -22.64 27.67
C ALA A 410 -4.21 -23.41 27.93
N VAL A 411 -4.34 -24.60 28.52
CA VAL A 411 -3.24 -25.53 28.76
C VAL A 411 -3.58 -26.86 28.14
N VAL A 412 -2.65 -27.39 27.33
CA VAL A 412 -2.77 -28.70 26.68
C VAL A 412 -1.63 -29.59 27.16
N TYR A 413 -1.94 -30.80 27.62
CA TYR A 413 -0.94 -31.78 28.03
C TYR A 413 -0.67 -32.75 26.90
N VAL A 414 0.55 -32.70 26.36
CA VAL A 414 0.95 -33.51 25.20
C VAL A 414 2.25 -34.26 25.47
N LYS A 415 2.43 -35.39 24.78
CA LYS A 415 3.74 -36.03 24.69
C LYS A 415 4.70 -35.18 23.87
N GLY A 416 6.00 -35.28 24.15
CA GLY A 416 7.02 -34.61 23.35
C GLY A 416 6.89 -34.95 21.85
N SER A 417 6.53 -36.18 21.50
CA SER A 417 6.25 -36.58 20.11
C SER A 417 5.11 -35.79 19.45
N GLN A 418 4.04 -35.48 20.19
CA GLN A 418 2.91 -34.68 19.71
C GLN A 418 3.28 -33.19 19.64
N LEU A 419 4.12 -32.71 20.56
CA LEU A 419 4.68 -31.36 20.48
C LEU A 419 5.56 -31.19 19.23
N LEU A 420 6.36 -32.18 18.87
CA LEU A 420 7.11 -32.19 17.61
C LEU A 420 6.20 -32.19 16.39
N GLU A 421 5.14 -33.01 16.39
CA GLU A 421 4.15 -33.04 15.32
C GLU A 421 3.49 -31.66 15.12
N ALA A 422 3.04 -31.03 16.20
CA ALA A 422 2.44 -29.71 16.14
C ALA A 422 3.39 -28.64 15.56
N LEU A 423 4.68 -28.68 15.92
CA LEU A 423 5.68 -27.76 15.38
C LEU A 423 6.03 -28.06 13.91
N GLU A 424 6.08 -29.34 13.52
CA GLU A 424 6.28 -29.74 12.12
C GLU A 424 5.11 -29.27 11.25
N ALA A 425 3.87 -29.51 11.69
CA ALA A 425 2.66 -29.08 10.98
C ALA A 425 2.56 -27.56 10.88
N SER A 426 2.86 -26.83 11.95
CA SER A 426 2.80 -25.35 11.97
C SER A 426 3.87 -24.66 11.13
N THR A 427 4.86 -25.40 10.63
CA THR A 427 5.93 -24.88 9.78
C THR A 427 5.95 -25.51 8.39
N PHE A 428 4.85 -26.14 7.96
CA PHE A 428 4.82 -26.99 6.76
C PHE A 428 5.26 -26.27 5.47
N CYS A 429 4.94 -24.99 5.32
CA CYS A 429 5.29 -24.19 4.14
C CYS A 429 6.41 -23.17 4.39
N THR A 430 6.93 -23.05 5.62
CA THR A 430 8.03 -22.13 5.94
C THR A 430 9.21 -22.34 4.96
N PRO A 431 9.78 -21.30 4.34
CA PRO A 431 9.73 -19.88 4.72
C PRO A 431 8.50 -19.10 4.25
N ILE A 432 7.56 -19.71 3.54
CA ILE A 432 6.30 -19.05 3.17
C ILE A 432 5.48 -18.80 4.44
N SER A 433 4.88 -17.61 4.51
CA SER A 433 4.00 -17.20 5.60
C SER A 433 2.82 -18.12 5.83
N ILE A 434 2.62 -18.46 7.10
CA ILE A 434 1.45 -19.19 7.56
C ILE A 434 0.96 -18.69 8.92
N GLY A 435 -0.37 -18.54 9.06
CA GLY A 435 -0.99 -18.17 10.33
C GLY A 435 -0.60 -19.11 11.48
N GLY A 436 -0.51 -20.41 11.21
CA GLY A 436 -0.12 -21.42 12.19
C GLY A 436 1.30 -21.29 12.76
N PHE A 437 2.21 -20.52 12.15
CA PHE A 437 3.62 -20.47 12.54
C PHE A 437 3.83 -20.24 14.05
N PRO A 438 4.69 -21.01 14.74
CA PRO A 438 4.75 -20.98 16.20
C PRO A 438 5.67 -19.87 16.72
N GLN A 439 5.11 -18.93 17.48
CA GLN A 439 5.89 -18.12 18.44
C GLN A 439 5.97 -18.89 19.76
N THR A 440 7.14 -18.96 20.39
CA THR A 440 7.37 -19.94 21.46
C THR A 440 8.04 -19.37 22.70
N LYS A 441 7.81 -19.99 23.86
CA LYS A 441 8.61 -19.84 25.09
C LYS A 441 8.99 -21.19 25.65
N GLY A 442 10.19 -21.26 26.23
CA GLY A 442 10.68 -22.42 26.96
C GLY A 442 11.31 -23.48 26.04
N MET A 443 11.41 -23.22 24.74
CA MET A 443 12.02 -24.12 23.77
C MET A 443 13.12 -23.42 22.98
N LYS A 444 14.14 -24.19 22.62
CA LYS A 444 15.11 -23.81 21.59
C LYS A 444 14.91 -24.73 20.40
N ILE A 445 14.48 -24.20 19.26
CA ILE A 445 14.08 -25.01 18.10
C ILE A 445 14.82 -24.63 16.83
N THR A 446 14.93 -25.58 15.91
CA THR A 446 15.42 -25.36 14.55
C THR A 446 14.36 -25.81 13.56
N VAL A 447 14.06 -24.97 12.57
CA VAL A 447 13.17 -25.28 11.43
C VAL A 447 14.04 -25.34 10.18
N ASP A 448 14.20 -26.53 9.61
CA ASP A 448 15.06 -26.78 8.45
C ASP A 448 14.24 -26.76 7.16
N THR A 449 14.17 -25.59 6.52
CA THR A 449 13.36 -25.39 5.30
C THR A 449 14.01 -26.00 4.06
N THR A 450 15.22 -26.55 4.18
CA THR A 450 15.88 -27.29 3.08
C THR A 450 15.23 -28.65 2.82
N LYS A 451 14.37 -29.09 3.73
CA LYS A 451 13.61 -30.34 3.62
C LYS A 451 12.17 -30.05 3.25
N ALA A 452 11.69 -30.74 2.23
CA ALA A 452 10.28 -30.72 1.88
C ALA A 452 9.42 -31.27 3.03
N TYR A 453 8.25 -30.67 3.23
CA TYR A 453 7.27 -31.18 4.18
C TYR A 453 6.67 -32.47 3.64
N ASP A 454 6.86 -33.56 4.38
CA ASP A 454 6.33 -34.87 4.04
C ASP A 454 4.90 -34.99 4.57
N LYS A 455 3.94 -34.48 3.79
CA LYS A 455 2.52 -34.46 4.17
C LYS A 455 1.87 -35.85 4.10
N ALA A 456 0.86 -36.08 4.93
CA ALA A 456 -0.02 -37.24 4.87
C ALA A 456 -0.86 -37.26 3.57
N ASP A 457 -1.45 -38.42 3.26
CA ASP A 457 -2.27 -38.61 2.05
C ASP A 457 -3.65 -37.92 2.14
N ALA A 458 -4.11 -37.62 3.35
CA ALA A 458 -5.39 -36.98 3.63
C ALA A 458 -5.22 -35.82 4.62
N THR A 459 -6.15 -34.86 4.61
CA THR A 459 -6.21 -33.79 5.60
C THR A 459 -6.57 -34.33 6.98
N TYR A 460 -6.32 -33.54 8.02
CA TYR A 460 -6.87 -33.82 9.35
C TYR A 460 -8.41 -33.84 9.29
N PRO A 461 -9.09 -34.61 10.16
CA PRO A 461 -10.54 -34.58 10.29
C PRO A 461 -11.07 -33.15 10.48
N ALA A 462 -12.09 -32.76 9.70
CA ALA A 462 -12.69 -31.41 9.72
C ALA A 462 -11.67 -30.27 9.57
N SER A 463 -10.69 -30.44 8.66
CA SER A 463 -9.63 -29.47 8.41
C SER A 463 -9.28 -29.38 6.93
N THR A 464 -8.75 -28.22 6.53
CA THR A 464 -8.12 -27.98 5.22
C THR A 464 -6.63 -28.34 5.20
N TYR A 465 -6.00 -28.63 6.35
CA TYR A 465 -4.57 -28.90 6.45
C TYR A 465 -4.23 -30.39 6.48
N PHE A 466 -3.06 -30.73 5.94
CA PHE A 466 -2.47 -32.07 5.99
C PHE A 466 -1.50 -32.20 7.17
N GLY A 467 -1.65 -33.25 7.97
CA GLY A 467 -0.67 -33.59 9.00
C GLY A 467 0.64 -34.13 8.44
N PRO A 468 1.71 -34.16 9.24
CA PRO A 468 3.00 -34.69 8.81
C PRO A 468 2.98 -36.21 8.83
N LYS A 469 3.44 -36.83 7.74
CA LYS A 469 3.70 -38.27 7.67
C LYS A 469 4.99 -38.63 8.40
N THR A 470 5.98 -37.74 8.36
CA THR A 470 7.24 -37.85 9.11
C THR A 470 7.66 -36.48 9.68
N ILE A 471 8.45 -36.50 10.75
CA ILE A 471 9.06 -35.29 11.34
C ILE A 471 10.48 -35.18 10.79
N ASN A 472 10.73 -34.24 9.88
CA ASN A 472 12.04 -34.10 9.24
C ASN A 472 12.57 -32.66 9.22
N ARG A 473 11.70 -31.65 9.32
CA ARG A 473 12.07 -30.22 9.29
C ARG A 473 12.35 -29.67 10.68
N VAL A 474 11.60 -30.05 11.70
CA VAL A 474 11.70 -29.45 13.03
C VAL A 474 12.53 -30.29 13.99
N LYS A 475 13.37 -29.60 14.76
CA LYS A 475 14.09 -30.16 15.89
C LYS A 475 13.92 -29.27 17.11
N ILE A 476 13.56 -29.87 18.25
CA ILE A 476 13.66 -29.22 19.57
C ILE A 476 15.05 -29.55 20.15
N GLU A 477 15.91 -28.56 20.26
CA GLU A 477 17.27 -28.72 20.80
C GLU A 477 17.26 -28.88 22.32
N SER A 478 16.41 -28.10 22.99
CA SER A 478 16.26 -28.14 24.45
C SER A 478 14.93 -27.53 24.88
N VAL A 479 14.45 -27.93 26.06
CA VAL A 479 13.31 -27.32 26.75
C VAL A 479 13.78 -26.79 28.10
N ASN A 480 13.62 -25.49 28.35
CA ASN A 480 14.05 -24.79 29.56
C ASN A 480 15.50 -25.11 29.98
N GLY A 481 16.40 -25.25 28.98
CA GLY A 481 17.82 -25.58 29.19
C GLY A 481 18.11 -27.06 29.48
N LYS A 482 17.10 -27.94 29.45
CA LYS A 482 17.26 -29.39 29.58
C LYS A 482 17.09 -30.10 28.23
N PRO A 483 17.67 -31.31 28.05
CA PRO A 483 17.44 -32.11 26.86
C PRO A 483 15.94 -32.39 26.66
N PHE A 484 15.48 -32.28 25.42
CA PHE A 484 14.12 -32.65 25.05
C PHE A 484 13.93 -34.18 25.09
N ASP A 485 12.81 -34.65 25.64
CA ASP A 485 12.42 -36.07 25.70
C ASP A 485 11.08 -36.29 24.97
N PRO A 486 11.05 -37.01 23.83
CA PRO A 486 9.82 -37.25 23.09
C PRO A 486 8.75 -38.05 23.87
N ASN A 487 9.13 -38.76 24.94
CA ASN A 487 8.21 -39.57 25.75
C ASN A 487 7.70 -38.86 27.02
N ALA A 488 8.33 -37.75 27.40
CA ALA A 488 7.89 -36.93 28.51
C ALA A 488 6.56 -36.24 28.17
N THR A 489 5.81 -35.87 29.21
CA THR A 489 4.60 -35.06 29.07
C THR A 489 4.97 -33.60 29.33
N TYR A 490 4.52 -32.72 28.43
CA TYR A 490 4.71 -31.28 28.51
C TYR A 490 3.37 -30.59 28.73
N ALA A 491 3.35 -29.53 29.54
CA ALA A 491 2.23 -28.60 29.59
C ALA A 491 2.51 -27.46 28.61
N VAL A 492 1.73 -27.43 27.53
CA VAL A 492 1.79 -26.38 26.51
C VAL A 492 0.75 -25.32 26.87
N ILE A 493 1.23 -24.17 27.33
CA ILE A 493 0.43 -22.98 27.54
C ILE A 493 0.19 -22.34 26.19
N THR A 494 -1.07 -22.20 25.79
CA THR A 494 -1.44 -21.70 24.48
C THR A 494 -2.70 -20.83 24.56
N ASN A 495 -3.21 -20.37 23.41
CA ASN A 495 -4.51 -19.73 23.34
C ASN A 495 -5.60 -20.78 23.04
N ASN A 496 -6.84 -20.51 23.46
CA ASN A 496 -7.95 -21.46 23.32
C ASN A 496 -8.26 -21.85 21.85
N PHE A 497 -7.97 -21.00 20.87
CA PHE A 497 -8.05 -21.32 19.45
C PHE A 497 -7.04 -22.42 19.05
N VAL A 498 -5.77 -22.25 19.41
CA VAL A 498 -4.72 -23.25 19.15
C VAL A 498 -4.95 -24.54 19.95
N ALA A 499 -5.43 -24.44 21.19
CA ALA A 499 -5.77 -25.61 22.01
C ALA A 499 -6.90 -26.45 21.40
N ALA A 500 -7.86 -25.80 20.73
CA ALA A 500 -8.96 -26.45 20.03
C ALA A 500 -8.58 -27.00 18.64
N GLY A 501 -7.31 -26.89 18.24
CA GLY A 501 -6.80 -27.38 16.96
C GLY A 501 -6.92 -26.40 15.80
N GLY A 502 -7.16 -25.11 16.07
CA GLY A 502 -7.14 -24.06 15.07
C GLY A 502 -5.81 -23.99 14.30
N ASP A 503 -5.83 -23.41 13.10
CA ASP A 503 -4.75 -23.52 12.12
C ASP A 503 -4.33 -25.00 11.91
N THR A 504 -3.09 -25.36 12.22
CA THR A 504 -2.48 -26.67 11.96
C THR A 504 -2.36 -27.53 13.23
N TYR A 505 -2.88 -27.07 14.37
CA TYR A 505 -2.58 -27.63 15.70
C TYR A 505 -3.47 -28.82 16.11
N HIS A 506 -3.86 -29.67 15.16
CA HIS A 506 -4.75 -30.81 15.41
C HIS A 506 -4.26 -31.73 16.54
N ALA A 507 -2.94 -31.92 16.66
CA ALA A 507 -2.32 -32.70 17.74
C ALA A 507 -2.70 -32.21 19.16
N PHE A 508 -3.08 -30.93 19.31
CA PHE A 508 -3.54 -30.37 20.59
C PHE A 508 -5.01 -30.65 20.85
N ALA A 509 -5.87 -30.63 19.82
CA ALA A 509 -7.26 -31.03 19.94
C ALA A 509 -7.42 -32.52 20.30
N ASP A 510 -6.50 -33.36 19.80
CA ASP A 510 -6.45 -34.80 20.10
C ASP A 510 -5.85 -35.13 21.47
N ALA A 511 -5.31 -34.13 22.19
CA ALA A 511 -4.74 -34.35 23.51
C ALA A 511 -5.82 -34.81 24.50
N ALA A 512 -5.53 -35.89 25.23
CA ALA A 512 -6.49 -36.46 26.18
C ALA A 512 -6.86 -35.51 27.33
N ASN A 513 -5.93 -34.60 27.69
CA ASN A 513 -6.09 -33.67 28.79
C ASN A 513 -5.75 -32.25 28.32
N ALA A 514 -6.74 -31.37 28.31
CA ALA A 514 -6.60 -29.94 28.10
C ALA A 514 -7.65 -29.19 28.93
N PHE A 515 -7.37 -27.95 29.28
CA PHE A 515 -8.34 -27.07 29.93
C PHE A 515 -8.15 -25.62 29.52
N ASP A 516 -9.26 -24.89 29.41
CA ASP A 516 -9.27 -23.44 29.26
C ASP A 516 -9.29 -22.80 30.66
N THR A 517 -8.44 -21.80 30.88
CA THR A 517 -8.36 -21.10 32.17
C THR A 517 -9.44 -20.03 32.30
N GLY A 518 -10.03 -19.60 31.19
CA GLY A 518 -10.94 -18.45 31.10
C GLY A 518 -10.26 -17.09 31.24
N LEU A 519 -8.93 -17.05 31.44
CA LEU A 519 -8.18 -15.81 31.54
C LEU A 519 -7.96 -15.22 30.14
N ALA A 520 -8.37 -13.97 29.93
CA ALA A 520 -8.20 -13.28 28.66
C ALA A 520 -6.70 -13.07 28.35
N LEU A 521 -6.28 -13.40 27.12
CA LEU A 521 -4.88 -13.35 26.72
C LEU A 521 -4.35 -11.90 26.65
N ASP A 522 -5.15 -10.96 26.16
CA ASP A 522 -4.80 -9.54 26.10
C ASP A 522 -4.63 -8.95 27.50
N GLU A 523 -5.52 -9.27 28.44
CA GLU A 523 -5.40 -8.88 29.85
C GLU A 523 -4.17 -9.48 30.52
N ALA A 524 -3.85 -10.73 30.23
CA ALA A 524 -2.62 -11.37 30.72
C ALA A 524 -1.36 -10.65 30.23
N VAL A 525 -1.33 -10.21 28.96
CA VAL A 525 -0.23 -9.40 28.41
C VAL A 525 -0.17 -8.03 29.11
N MET A 526 -1.31 -7.35 29.30
CA MET A 526 -1.36 -6.07 30.01
C MET A 526 -0.88 -6.17 31.46
N ASP A 527 -1.30 -7.21 32.19
CA ASP A 527 -0.86 -7.45 33.56
C ASP A 527 0.62 -7.83 33.62
N TYR A 528 1.13 -8.61 32.68
CA TYR A 528 2.56 -8.88 32.58
C TYR A 528 3.38 -7.60 32.40
N ILE A 529 2.98 -6.73 31.46
CA ILE A 529 3.65 -5.45 31.24
C ILE A 529 3.58 -4.59 32.51
N THR A 530 2.42 -4.49 33.14
CA THR A 530 2.20 -3.64 34.32
C THR A 530 2.98 -4.15 35.53
N SER A 531 2.82 -5.43 35.87
CA SER A 531 3.26 -5.99 37.14
C SER A 531 4.65 -6.63 37.07
N GLN A 532 5.03 -7.27 35.96
CA GLN A 532 6.34 -7.89 35.81
C GLN A 532 7.38 -6.96 35.19
N LEU A 533 6.97 -6.14 34.21
CA LEU A 533 7.85 -5.17 33.56
C LEU A 533 7.75 -3.78 34.20
N ASN A 534 6.97 -3.61 35.27
CA ASN A 534 6.76 -2.33 35.97
C ASN A 534 6.26 -1.21 35.04
N GLY A 535 5.42 -1.56 34.07
CA GLY A 535 4.85 -0.63 33.09
C GLY A 535 5.83 -0.15 32.01
N VAL A 536 7.02 -0.75 31.89
CA VAL A 536 8.02 -0.36 30.88
C VAL A 536 8.53 -1.57 30.09
N ILE A 537 8.20 -1.65 28.80
CA ILE A 537 8.80 -2.60 27.87
C ILE A 537 10.16 -2.03 27.44
N SER A 538 11.23 -2.66 27.92
CA SER A 538 12.61 -2.19 27.74
C SER A 538 13.33 -2.89 26.58
N GLU A 539 14.60 -2.52 26.39
CA GLU A 539 15.55 -3.15 25.45
C GLU A 539 15.66 -4.68 25.57
N LYS A 540 15.16 -5.29 26.65
CA LYS A 540 15.00 -6.75 26.75
C LYS A 540 14.27 -7.33 25.53
N TYR A 541 13.31 -6.59 24.97
CA TYR A 541 12.55 -6.99 23.79
C TYR A 541 12.96 -6.24 22.51
N ALA A 542 14.15 -5.63 22.47
CA ALA A 542 14.64 -4.96 21.25
C ALA A 542 14.88 -5.93 20.09
N THR A 543 15.17 -7.19 20.38
CA THR A 543 15.42 -8.26 19.40
C THR A 543 14.77 -9.56 19.87
N PRO A 544 14.48 -10.51 18.96
CA PRO A 544 14.08 -11.86 19.33
C PRO A 544 15.10 -12.53 20.24
N GLN A 545 14.65 -13.37 21.18
CA GLN A 545 15.48 -13.96 22.24
C GLN A 545 16.28 -15.20 21.80
N GLY A 546 16.21 -15.58 20.52
CA GLY A 546 16.99 -16.68 19.94
C GLY A 546 16.42 -18.06 20.31
N ARG A 547 15.10 -18.14 20.47
CA ARG A 547 14.33 -19.35 20.75
C ARG A 547 14.18 -20.23 19.51
N MET A 548 14.29 -19.65 18.32
CA MET A 548 14.14 -20.37 17.06
C MET A 548 15.24 -20.00 16.07
N THR A 549 15.65 -20.96 15.27
CA THR A 549 16.49 -20.73 14.09
C THR A 549 15.82 -21.36 12.87
N VAL A 550 15.53 -20.56 11.86
CA VAL A 550 15.04 -21.04 10.57
C VAL A 550 16.25 -21.21 9.64
N LEU A 551 16.59 -22.45 9.31
CA LEU A 551 17.60 -22.75 8.32
C LEU A 551 16.94 -22.65 6.95
N LEU A 552 17.27 -21.56 6.26
CA LEU A 552 17.00 -21.43 4.84
C LEU A 552 18.01 -22.27 4.06
N GLU A 553 17.66 -22.69 2.86
CA GLU A 553 18.59 -23.37 1.95
C GLU A 553 19.84 -22.52 1.78
N GLN A 554 20.94 -22.95 2.41
CA GLN A 554 22.25 -22.35 2.22
C GLN A 554 22.74 -22.81 0.86
N ASP A 555 22.56 -21.92 -0.11
CA ASP A 555 23.26 -22.00 -1.37
C ASP A 555 24.78 -22.13 -1.08
N LYS A 556 25.42 -23.12 -1.71
CA LYS A 556 26.81 -23.52 -1.39
C LYS A 556 27.75 -22.33 -1.57
N LYS A 557 28.16 -21.66 -0.49
CA LYS A 557 29.10 -20.53 -0.52
C LYS A 557 30.45 -20.92 -1.15
N THR A 558 30.59 -20.63 -2.43
CA THR A 558 31.87 -20.55 -3.15
C THR A 558 32.57 -19.20 -2.97
N GLY A 559 31.98 -18.27 -2.19
CA GLY A 559 32.47 -16.90 -2.00
C GLY A 559 32.19 -15.98 -3.19
N LYS A 560 31.41 -16.44 -4.17
CA LYS A 560 30.99 -15.68 -5.36
C LYS A 560 29.56 -15.17 -5.16
N ILE A 561 29.25 -14.01 -5.72
CA ILE A 561 27.89 -13.47 -5.81
C ILE A 561 27.37 -13.81 -7.20
N THR A 562 26.13 -14.29 -7.30
CA THR A 562 25.55 -14.74 -8.57
C THR A 562 24.12 -14.24 -8.79
N ILE A 563 23.77 -14.05 -10.06
CA ILE A 563 22.39 -14.09 -10.56
C ILE A 563 22.14 -15.56 -10.80
N GLY A 564 21.24 -16.19 -10.07
CA GLY A 564 21.09 -17.63 -10.23
C GLY A 564 21.43 -18.50 -9.04
N GLY A 565 21.58 -17.94 -7.84
CA GLY A 565 21.85 -18.71 -6.62
C GLY A 565 20.68 -18.87 -5.62
N LEU A 566 19.64 -18.03 -5.67
CA LEU A 566 18.38 -18.21 -4.91
C LEU A 566 17.45 -19.30 -5.52
N ASP A 567 16.16 -19.39 -5.23
CA ASP A 567 15.27 -20.29 -6.01
C ASP A 567 15.07 -19.76 -7.45
N SER A 568 14.81 -20.65 -8.41
CA SER A 568 14.55 -20.36 -9.83
C SER A 568 13.38 -19.40 -10.08
N ASP A 569 12.43 -19.31 -9.15
CA ASP A 569 11.27 -18.38 -9.23
C ASP A 569 11.56 -16.98 -8.63
N ILE A 570 12.76 -16.77 -8.05
CA ILE A 570 13.09 -15.56 -7.27
C ILE A 570 13.97 -14.58 -8.06
N TRP A 571 14.77 -15.03 -9.03
CA TRP A 571 15.78 -14.15 -9.63
C TRP A 571 15.25 -13.17 -10.65
N PHE A 572 14.13 -13.46 -11.31
CA PHE A 572 13.54 -12.55 -12.29
C PHE A 572 12.14 -12.15 -11.88
N THR A 573 11.91 -10.86 -11.65
CA THR A 573 10.55 -10.36 -11.42
C THR A 573 9.74 -10.37 -12.71
N LYS A 574 8.41 -10.22 -12.59
CA LYS A 574 7.48 -10.03 -13.71
C LYS A 574 7.94 -8.97 -14.73
N TYR A 575 8.67 -7.95 -14.26
CA TYR A 575 9.11 -6.82 -15.08
C TYR A 575 10.59 -6.90 -15.48
N GLY A 576 11.30 -7.96 -15.07
CA GLY A 576 12.68 -8.21 -15.45
C GLY A 576 13.72 -7.55 -14.55
N ASN A 577 13.37 -7.26 -13.30
CA ASN A 577 14.36 -6.96 -12.27
C ASN A 577 15.06 -8.26 -11.87
N VAL A 578 16.34 -8.14 -11.53
CA VAL A 578 17.19 -9.30 -11.34
C VAL A 578 17.72 -9.35 -9.91
N TYR A 579 17.36 -10.37 -9.14
CA TYR A 579 17.86 -10.57 -7.78
C TYR A 579 19.16 -11.38 -7.75
N MET A 580 20.03 -11.02 -6.82
CA MET A 580 21.29 -11.69 -6.55
C MET A 580 21.21 -12.51 -5.26
N ASP A 581 22.05 -13.52 -5.15
CA ASP A 581 22.18 -14.40 -3.97
C ASP A 581 22.85 -13.77 -2.73
N ILE A 582 22.91 -12.44 -2.67
CA ILE A 582 23.49 -11.68 -1.54
C ILE A 582 22.44 -10.79 -0.87
N LYS A 583 22.38 -10.86 0.46
CA LYS A 583 21.58 -9.93 1.27
C LYS A 583 22.15 -8.53 1.20
N VAL A 584 21.30 -7.50 1.21
CA VAL A 584 21.76 -6.10 1.20
C VAL A 584 22.69 -5.83 2.39
N SER A 585 22.36 -6.35 3.57
CA SER A 585 23.20 -6.21 4.77
C SER A 585 24.60 -6.84 4.63
N ASP A 586 24.75 -7.90 3.84
CA ASP A 586 26.05 -8.52 3.57
C ASP A 586 26.81 -7.78 2.44
N PHE A 587 26.09 -7.23 1.46
CA PHE A 587 26.66 -6.34 0.45
C PHE A 587 27.26 -5.07 1.10
N MET A 588 26.55 -4.44 2.04
CA MET A 588 27.06 -3.26 2.76
C MET A 588 28.31 -3.56 3.59
N LYS A 589 28.43 -4.78 4.16
CA LYS A 589 29.66 -5.21 4.87
C LYS A 589 30.89 -5.29 3.95
N LEU A 590 30.70 -5.31 2.63
CA LEU A 590 31.79 -5.24 1.65
C LEU A 590 32.32 -3.81 1.42
N GLY A 591 31.73 -2.79 2.06
CA GLY A 591 32.17 -1.40 2.02
C GLY A 591 31.37 -0.48 1.09
N PHE A 592 30.30 -0.99 0.48
CA PHE A 592 29.32 -0.22 -0.28
C PHE A 592 28.29 0.43 0.66
N ALA A 593 27.68 1.52 0.21
CA ALA A 593 26.64 2.27 0.91
C ALA A 593 25.66 2.88 -0.12
N GLU A 594 24.50 3.33 0.37
CA GLU A 594 23.54 4.09 -0.45
C GLU A 594 24.20 5.37 -1.00
N GLY A 595 23.90 5.68 -2.26
CA GLY A 595 24.52 6.81 -2.95
C GLY A 595 25.91 6.51 -3.52
N ASP A 596 26.48 5.33 -3.32
CA ASP A 596 27.71 4.94 -4.03
C ASP A 596 27.42 4.63 -5.51
N MET A 597 28.36 4.99 -6.39
CA MET A 597 28.40 4.47 -7.76
C MET A 597 29.26 3.22 -7.80
N VAL A 598 28.67 2.11 -8.23
CA VAL A 598 29.31 0.79 -8.20
C VAL A 598 29.41 0.23 -9.61
N ARG A 599 30.61 -0.21 -9.96
CA ARG A 599 30.88 -0.92 -11.22
C ARG A 599 30.49 -2.38 -11.07
N VAL A 600 29.64 -2.86 -11.96
CA VAL A 600 29.09 -4.22 -11.95
C VAL A 600 29.47 -4.94 -13.24
N LYS A 601 30.13 -6.09 -13.10
CA LYS A 601 30.56 -6.95 -14.21
C LYS A 601 29.87 -8.31 -14.14
N PHE A 602 29.23 -8.71 -15.23
CA PHE A 602 28.60 -10.03 -15.42
C PHE A 602 28.44 -10.33 -16.91
N LEU A 603 28.62 -11.59 -17.33
CA LEU A 603 28.73 -11.94 -18.75
C LEU A 603 29.73 -11.00 -19.49
N ASP A 604 29.29 -10.36 -20.57
CA ASP A 604 30.04 -9.35 -21.33
C ASP A 604 29.68 -7.90 -20.94
N ASN A 605 28.86 -7.69 -19.90
CA ASN A 605 28.44 -6.37 -19.43
C ASN A 605 29.44 -5.79 -18.41
N ASP A 606 29.67 -4.47 -18.50
CA ASP A 606 30.47 -3.68 -17.57
C ASP A 606 29.76 -2.33 -17.36
N LEU A 607 28.98 -2.23 -16.29
CA LEU A 607 28.08 -1.11 -16.00
C LEU A 607 28.56 -0.33 -14.78
N VAL A 608 28.28 0.96 -14.70
CA VAL A 608 28.42 1.75 -13.46
C VAL A 608 27.03 2.23 -13.06
N MET A 609 26.58 1.84 -11.87
CA MET A 609 25.20 2.04 -11.42
C MET A 609 25.17 2.57 -9.98
N PRO A 610 24.21 3.44 -9.64
CA PRO A 610 24.03 3.91 -8.27
C PRO A 610 23.44 2.81 -7.39
N VAL A 611 23.84 2.80 -6.11
CA VAL A 611 23.20 2.01 -5.04
C VAL A 611 22.10 2.85 -4.42
N ILE A 612 20.86 2.40 -4.54
CA ILE A 612 19.66 3.11 -4.09
C ILE A 612 18.65 2.15 -3.44
N PRO A 613 17.79 2.62 -2.53
CA PRO A 613 16.82 1.76 -1.84
C PRO A 613 15.66 1.30 -2.74
N THR A 614 15.31 2.10 -3.74
CA THR A 614 14.19 1.83 -4.66
C THR A 614 14.46 2.49 -6.01
N TYR A 615 14.00 1.86 -7.10
CA TYR A 615 14.21 2.32 -8.47
C TYR A 615 13.59 3.70 -8.76
N SER A 616 12.69 4.21 -7.91
CA SER A 616 12.17 5.58 -8.02
C SER A 616 13.20 6.66 -7.67
N TYR A 617 14.38 6.29 -7.17
CA TYR A 617 15.46 7.23 -6.82
C TYR A 617 16.44 7.46 -7.98
N VAL A 618 16.11 6.98 -9.19
CA VAL A 618 16.82 7.27 -10.44
C VAL A 618 15.81 7.61 -11.54
N ASP A 619 16.25 8.35 -12.56
CA ASP A 619 15.38 8.70 -13.69
C ASP A 619 14.87 7.48 -14.46
N GLN A 620 13.73 7.64 -15.12
CA GLN A 620 13.14 6.62 -16.00
C GLN A 620 14.16 6.15 -17.04
N GLY A 621 14.33 4.83 -17.18
CA GLY A 621 15.28 4.20 -18.10
C GLY A 621 16.69 4.04 -17.53
N THR A 622 16.97 4.53 -16.33
CA THR A 622 18.28 4.38 -15.66
C THR A 622 18.38 3.04 -14.95
N ALA A 623 19.52 2.35 -15.13
CA ALA A 623 19.84 1.12 -14.43
C ALA A 623 20.46 1.40 -13.07
N ALA A 624 20.08 0.63 -12.05
CA ALA A 624 20.53 0.82 -10.67
C ALA A 624 20.68 -0.49 -9.90
N ILE A 625 21.51 -0.45 -8.85
CA ILE A 625 21.57 -1.49 -7.82
C ILE A 625 20.56 -1.12 -6.75
N ILE A 626 19.57 -1.98 -6.55
CA ILE A 626 18.51 -1.79 -5.57
C ILE A 626 18.89 -2.50 -4.27
N ALA A 627 19.11 -1.71 -3.24
CA ALA A 627 19.50 -2.07 -1.88
C ALA A 627 18.39 -1.67 -0.90
N PRO A 628 17.25 -2.39 -0.87
CA PRO A 628 16.08 -1.94 -0.12
C PRO A 628 16.37 -1.73 1.37
N LEU A 629 15.79 -0.67 1.92
CA LEU A 629 15.79 -0.35 3.34
C LEU A 629 14.40 -0.66 3.92
N GLY A 630 14.37 -1.23 5.12
CA GLY A 630 13.15 -1.34 5.91
C GLY A 630 12.72 0.02 6.46
N GLU A 631 11.55 0.08 7.11
CA GLU A 631 11.00 1.33 7.68
C GLU A 631 11.91 1.97 8.75
N ASN A 632 12.82 1.19 9.35
CA ASN A 632 13.84 1.64 10.29
C ASN A 632 15.13 2.16 9.63
N GLY A 633 15.14 2.30 8.30
CA GLY A 633 16.32 2.70 7.52
C GLY A 633 17.44 1.66 7.49
N GLN A 634 17.20 0.42 7.94
CA GLN A 634 18.19 -0.65 7.91
C GLN A 634 18.05 -1.50 6.64
N PRO A 635 19.17 -2.00 6.07
CA PRO A 635 19.15 -2.92 4.93
C PRO A 635 18.24 -4.12 5.15
N THR A 636 17.31 -4.35 4.24
CA THR A 636 16.40 -5.50 4.22
C THR A 636 16.52 -6.28 2.91
N GLY A 637 16.02 -7.51 2.87
CA GLY A 637 15.92 -8.30 1.64
C GLY A 637 17.26 -8.64 0.94
N TYR A 638 17.14 -8.97 -0.35
CA TYR A 638 18.24 -9.30 -1.25
C TYR A 638 18.55 -8.14 -2.19
N LEU A 639 19.83 -8.01 -2.53
CA LEU A 639 20.29 -7.04 -3.52
C LEU A 639 19.70 -7.39 -4.88
N SER A 640 19.25 -6.39 -5.64
CA SER A 640 18.78 -6.58 -7.01
C SER A 640 19.31 -5.53 -7.97
N MET A 641 19.18 -5.78 -9.27
CA MET A 641 19.44 -4.81 -10.32
C MET A 641 18.18 -4.58 -11.14
N ALA A 642 17.85 -3.32 -11.38
CA ALA A 642 16.64 -2.93 -12.09
C ALA A 642 16.92 -1.76 -13.04
N ILE A 643 16.05 -1.58 -14.03
CA ILE A 643 15.94 -0.34 -14.80
C ILE A 643 14.63 0.33 -14.37
N ASN A 644 14.66 1.60 -13.96
CA ASN A 644 13.42 2.29 -13.61
C ASN A 644 12.47 2.32 -14.82
N MET A 645 11.27 1.74 -14.67
CA MET A 645 10.30 1.50 -15.76
C MET A 645 10.89 0.75 -16.97
N GLY A 646 11.86 -0.13 -16.76
CA GLY A 646 12.49 -0.93 -17.80
C GLY A 646 12.60 -2.41 -17.43
N ASN A 647 13.25 -3.17 -18.31
CA ASN A 647 13.44 -4.60 -18.16
C ASN A 647 14.94 -4.92 -18.18
N PHE A 648 15.54 -5.04 -17.00
CA PHE A 648 16.98 -5.23 -16.84
C PHE A 648 17.45 -6.54 -17.45
N ALA A 649 16.74 -7.63 -17.17
CA ALA A 649 17.03 -8.99 -17.66
C ALA A 649 17.16 -9.05 -19.19
N LYS A 650 16.22 -8.43 -19.91
CA LYS A 650 16.23 -8.37 -21.37
C LYS A 650 17.27 -7.39 -21.89
N ALA A 651 17.37 -6.21 -21.29
CA ALA A 651 18.27 -5.15 -21.75
C ALA A 651 19.74 -5.56 -21.72
N TYR A 652 20.14 -6.34 -20.70
CA TYR A 652 21.52 -6.78 -20.52
C TYR A 652 21.77 -8.25 -20.86
N GLY A 653 20.90 -8.84 -21.70
CA GLY A 653 21.16 -10.11 -22.36
C GLY A 653 21.15 -11.34 -21.44
N LEU A 654 20.39 -11.32 -20.35
CA LEU A 654 20.26 -12.47 -19.44
C LEU A 654 19.16 -13.43 -19.89
N ALA A 655 17.95 -12.92 -20.07
CA ALA A 655 16.79 -13.72 -20.43
C ALA A 655 15.70 -12.85 -21.09
N THR A 656 14.77 -13.51 -21.78
CA THR A 656 13.55 -12.89 -22.30
C THR A 656 12.33 -13.51 -21.62
N LYS A 657 11.31 -12.68 -21.36
CA LYS A 657 10.05 -13.14 -20.78
C LYS A 657 9.12 -13.60 -21.88
N THR A 658 8.59 -14.81 -21.74
CA THR A 658 7.41 -15.26 -22.46
C THR A 658 6.22 -15.13 -21.54
N THR A 659 5.21 -14.36 -21.94
CA THR A 659 3.93 -14.33 -21.26
C THR A 659 2.99 -15.25 -22.03
N ASN A 660 2.44 -16.25 -21.34
CA ASN A 660 1.41 -17.12 -21.88
C ASN A 660 0.09 -16.37 -22.03
N ALA A 661 -0.88 -16.97 -22.72
CA ALA A 661 -2.20 -16.35 -22.93
C ALA A 661 -2.96 -16.12 -21.61
N ASP A 662 -2.72 -16.98 -20.60
CA ASP A 662 -3.25 -16.93 -19.24
C ASP A 662 -2.51 -15.93 -18.32
N LYS A 663 -1.66 -15.07 -18.90
CA LYS A 663 -0.85 -14.06 -18.20
C LYS A 663 0.19 -14.64 -17.22
N THR A 664 0.31 -15.97 -17.09
CA THR A 664 1.49 -16.60 -16.49
C THR A 664 2.70 -16.29 -17.36
N TRP A 665 3.88 -16.26 -16.76
CA TRP A 665 5.09 -15.92 -17.48
C TRP A 665 6.24 -16.77 -17.01
N PHE A 666 7.15 -17.05 -17.94
CA PHE A 666 8.41 -17.71 -17.65
C PHE A 666 9.53 -16.96 -18.37
N TRP A 667 10.74 -17.08 -17.83
CA TRP A 667 11.94 -16.52 -18.45
C TRP A 667 12.68 -17.61 -19.20
N THR A 668 13.03 -17.31 -20.44
CA THR A 668 13.93 -18.14 -21.24
C THR A 668 15.28 -17.44 -21.29
N ALA A 669 16.33 -18.10 -20.82
CA ALA A 669 17.71 -17.62 -20.94
C ALA A 669 18.04 -17.38 -22.42
N PHE A 670 18.82 -16.34 -22.73
CA PHE A 670 19.33 -16.16 -24.09
C PHE A 670 20.38 -17.23 -24.44
N ASP A 671 20.55 -17.51 -25.73
CA ASP A 671 21.54 -18.48 -26.21
C ASP A 671 22.94 -18.15 -25.68
N GLY A 672 23.57 -19.13 -25.03
CA GLY A 672 24.89 -18.99 -24.42
C GLY A 672 24.90 -18.54 -22.95
N VAL A 673 23.75 -18.18 -22.38
CA VAL A 673 23.63 -17.84 -20.95
C VAL A 673 23.33 -19.11 -20.14
N THR A 674 24.18 -19.42 -19.17
CA THR A 674 23.96 -20.51 -18.20
C THR A 674 23.96 -19.92 -16.79
N PHE A 675 22.87 -20.14 -16.04
CA PHE A 675 22.77 -19.75 -14.64
C PHE A 675 23.37 -20.85 -13.73
N PRO A 676 23.97 -20.50 -12.57
CA PRO A 676 24.21 -19.14 -12.08
C PRO A 676 25.26 -18.35 -12.88
N VAL A 677 24.97 -17.07 -13.10
CA VAL A 677 25.88 -16.07 -13.68
C VAL A 677 26.59 -15.34 -12.55
N GLU A 678 27.93 -15.44 -12.50
CA GLU A 678 28.75 -14.73 -11.52
C GLU A 678 28.72 -13.20 -11.76
N ILE A 679 28.55 -12.44 -10.68
CA ILE A 679 28.63 -10.98 -10.66
C ILE A 679 29.82 -10.53 -9.82
N LYS A 680 30.50 -9.48 -10.28
CA LYS A 680 31.54 -8.78 -9.53
C LYS A 680 31.17 -7.32 -9.33
N PHE A 681 31.33 -6.84 -8.10
CA PHE A 681 31.16 -5.44 -7.73
C PHE A 681 32.52 -4.82 -7.44
N GLU A 682 32.76 -3.64 -7.99
CA GLU A 682 33.93 -2.80 -7.73
C GLU A 682 33.46 -1.37 -7.46
N MET A 683 34.02 -0.69 -6.46
CA MET A 683 33.68 0.72 -6.21
C MET A 683 34.11 1.57 -7.41
N ALA A 684 33.18 2.31 -8.02
CA ALA A 684 33.51 3.27 -9.08
C ALA A 684 33.74 4.67 -8.49
N GLU A 685 32.79 5.14 -7.69
CA GLU A 685 32.85 6.44 -7.02
C GLU A 685 32.08 6.38 -5.70
N LYS A 686 32.77 6.64 -4.59
CA LYS A 686 32.17 6.67 -3.25
C LYS A 686 31.27 7.91 -3.14
N GLU A 687 30.03 7.74 -2.69
CA GLU A 687 29.02 8.80 -2.54
C GLU A 687 28.70 9.58 -3.83
N GLY A 688 29.05 9.05 -5.02
CA GLY A 688 28.88 9.74 -6.30
C GLY A 688 27.43 10.05 -6.70
N TYR A 689 26.46 9.42 -6.04
CA TYR A 689 25.01 9.59 -6.21
C TYR A 689 24.29 9.96 -4.90
N LEU A 690 25.03 10.23 -3.81
CA LEU A 690 24.46 10.46 -2.48
C LEU A 690 23.52 11.66 -2.46
N ALA A 691 23.79 12.65 -3.27
CA ALA A 691 23.00 13.85 -3.33
C ALA A 691 21.64 13.68 -4.00
N GLU A 692 21.64 13.04 -5.16
CA GLU A 692 20.44 12.65 -5.88
C GLU A 692 19.61 11.71 -4.98
N TYR A 693 20.25 10.77 -4.29
CA TYR A 693 19.63 9.95 -3.24
C TYR A 693 18.95 10.80 -2.13
N ILE A 694 19.65 11.77 -1.54
CA ILE A 694 19.09 12.63 -0.48
C ILE A 694 17.93 13.48 -1.01
N LEU A 695 18.00 13.96 -2.25
CA LEU A 695 16.93 14.76 -2.86
C LEU A 695 15.65 13.94 -3.05
N HIS A 696 15.78 12.66 -3.39
CA HIS A 696 14.64 11.74 -3.46
C HIS A 696 14.03 11.39 -2.09
N ASP A 697 14.76 11.63 -0.99
CA ASP A 697 14.31 11.44 0.40
C ASP A 697 13.66 12.69 1.02
N LEU A 698 13.61 13.82 0.31
CA LEU A 698 12.96 15.03 0.80
C LEU A 698 11.46 15.05 0.50
N SER A 699 10.63 15.13 1.54
CA SER A 699 9.18 15.35 1.41
C SER A 699 8.80 16.81 1.59
N ARG A 700 7.83 17.30 0.80
CA ARG A 700 7.16 18.59 1.00
C ARG A 700 5.66 18.42 0.80
N THR A 701 4.85 19.31 1.38
CA THR A 701 3.43 19.44 1.05
C THR A 701 3.14 20.74 0.28
N ASN A 702 2.00 20.76 -0.42
CA ASN A 702 1.51 21.95 -1.12
C ASN A 702 0.42 22.70 -0.34
N ASN A 703 0.04 22.19 0.84
CA ASN A 703 -0.95 22.82 1.70
C ASN A 703 -0.31 23.90 2.59
N ARG A 704 -0.83 25.13 2.52
CA ARG A 704 -0.38 26.26 3.34
C ARG A 704 -0.43 25.95 4.85
N ALA A 705 -1.39 25.13 5.29
CA ALA A 705 -1.60 24.82 6.71
C ALA A 705 -0.42 24.08 7.36
N ASP A 706 0.28 23.24 6.59
CA ASP A 706 1.41 22.45 7.10
C ASP A 706 2.64 23.31 7.40
N TYR A 707 2.65 24.54 6.87
CA TYR A 707 3.71 25.53 7.10
C TYR A 707 3.21 26.65 8.03
N ALA A 708 2.40 26.33 9.04
CA ALA A 708 1.87 27.33 9.98
C ALA A 708 2.96 28.22 10.63
N GLY A 709 4.20 27.71 10.74
CA GLY A 709 5.37 28.46 11.23
C GLY A 709 6.03 29.40 10.21
N LEU A 710 5.68 29.34 8.94
CA LEU A 710 6.19 30.22 7.88
C LEU A 710 5.21 31.36 7.59
N SER A 711 5.72 32.52 7.16
CA SER A 711 4.89 33.58 6.57
C SER A 711 4.39 33.17 5.18
N ASP A 712 3.38 33.87 4.65
CA ASP A 712 2.88 33.63 3.29
C ASP A 712 3.97 33.86 2.23
N GLU A 713 4.84 34.84 2.44
CA GLU A 713 6.01 35.07 1.59
C GLU A 713 7.01 33.91 1.67
N GLN A 714 7.32 33.41 2.87
CA GLN A 714 8.21 32.25 3.03
C GLN A 714 7.62 30.98 2.40
N PHE A 715 6.33 30.74 2.59
CA PHE A 715 5.60 29.67 1.90
C PHE A 715 5.61 29.87 0.38
N ALA A 716 5.44 31.09 -0.13
CA ALA A 716 5.58 31.37 -1.56
C ALA A 716 7.02 31.26 -2.10
N ASN A 717 7.99 30.90 -1.24
CA ASN A 717 9.42 31.00 -1.51
C ASN A 717 9.82 32.41 -1.98
N PHE A 718 9.05 33.43 -1.62
CA PHE A 718 9.22 34.83 -1.98
C PHE A 718 10.13 35.53 -0.97
N ARG A 719 11.25 36.08 -1.43
CA ARG A 719 12.16 36.90 -0.61
C ARG A 719 13.02 37.84 -1.47
N PRO A 720 13.47 38.98 -0.93
CA PRO A 720 14.52 39.75 -1.59
C PRO A 720 15.85 39.00 -1.53
N VAL A 721 16.64 39.12 -2.59
CA VAL A 721 18.04 38.69 -2.62
C VAL A 721 18.87 39.82 -1.99
N THR A 722 19.44 39.59 -0.82
CA THR A 722 20.09 40.64 0.01
C THR A 722 21.60 40.46 0.12
N THR A 723 22.22 39.75 -0.82
CA THR A 723 23.67 39.49 -0.82
C THR A 723 24.47 40.74 -1.18
N THR A 724 25.79 40.69 -0.90
CA THR A 724 26.73 41.79 -1.20
C THR A 724 26.54 42.33 -2.62
N GLY A 725 26.40 43.66 -2.71
CA GLY A 725 26.30 44.40 -3.97
C GLY A 725 24.90 44.47 -4.58
N MET A 726 23.94 43.66 -4.12
CA MET A 726 22.54 43.76 -4.55
C MET A 726 21.88 44.97 -3.87
N GLY A 727 21.09 45.74 -4.63
CA GLY A 727 20.29 46.84 -4.07
C GLY A 727 19.15 46.34 -3.18
N ASP A 728 18.78 47.16 -2.19
CA ASP A 728 17.68 46.83 -1.27
C ASP A 728 16.37 46.63 -2.04
N ASP A 729 15.67 45.52 -1.78
CA ASP A 729 14.40 45.15 -2.41
C ASP A 729 14.44 45.23 -3.96
N ARG A 730 15.60 44.92 -4.55
CA ARG A 730 15.81 45.10 -5.98
C ARG A 730 15.48 43.88 -6.82
N LEU A 731 15.93 42.72 -6.37
CA LEU A 731 15.72 41.43 -7.01
C LEU A 731 15.03 40.49 -6.02
N PHE A 732 13.90 39.94 -6.43
CA PHE A 732 13.16 38.95 -5.68
C PHE A 732 13.29 37.58 -6.32
N ARG A 733 13.39 36.57 -5.47
CA ARG A 733 13.27 35.16 -5.86
C ARG A 733 11.94 34.66 -5.37
N THR A 734 11.21 33.91 -6.20
CA THR A 734 9.87 33.42 -5.87
C THR A 734 9.52 32.12 -6.60
N SER A 735 8.55 31.38 -6.06
CA SER A 735 7.84 30.33 -6.80
C SER A 735 6.93 30.93 -7.87
N SER A 736 6.37 30.13 -8.77
CA SER A 736 5.57 30.65 -9.87
C SER A 736 4.34 31.42 -9.37
N PRO A 737 4.17 32.71 -9.72
CA PRO A 737 2.99 33.49 -9.32
C PRO A 737 1.70 33.09 -10.06
N VAL A 738 1.81 32.24 -11.08
CA VAL A 738 0.66 31.89 -11.95
C VAL A 738 0.40 30.39 -12.04
N ASN A 739 1.40 29.53 -11.83
CA ASN A 739 1.21 28.08 -11.90
C ASN A 739 0.62 27.53 -10.58
N PRO A 740 -0.65 27.05 -10.55
CA PRO A 740 -1.31 26.57 -9.34
C PRO A 740 -0.85 25.18 -8.87
N GLU A 741 -0.06 24.46 -9.66
CA GLU A 741 0.36 23.06 -9.43
C GLU A 741 0.89 22.78 -8.02
N ILE A 742 1.61 23.74 -7.43
CA ILE A 742 2.20 23.59 -6.08
C ILE A 742 1.49 24.42 -5.00
N GLY A 743 0.30 24.96 -5.30
CA GLY A 743 -0.54 25.69 -4.34
C GLY A 743 0.02 27.02 -3.81
N ARG A 744 1.11 27.53 -4.40
CA ARG A 744 1.84 28.72 -3.91
C ARG A 744 1.60 29.98 -4.74
N ASN A 745 1.00 29.85 -5.93
CA ASN A 745 0.83 30.93 -6.89
C ASN A 745 0.06 32.13 -6.34
N ILE A 746 -1.03 31.93 -5.61
CA ILE A 746 -1.81 33.05 -5.06
C ILE A 746 -1.02 33.87 -4.03
N TYR A 747 -0.19 33.20 -3.23
CA TYR A 747 0.68 33.83 -2.23
C TYR A 747 1.86 34.54 -2.91
N ALA A 748 2.44 33.90 -3.93
CA ALA A 748 3.49 34.50 -4.75
C ALA A 748 3.00 35.73 -5.52
N ASP A 749 1.81 35.69 -6.15
CA ASP A 749 1.19 36.82 -6.84
C ASP A 749 0.91 37.99 -5.88
N ALA A 750 0.36 37.69 -4.70
CA ALA A 750 0.15 38.69 -3.66
C ALA A 750 1.48 39.30 -3.17
N ALA A 751 2.53 38.49 -3.02
CA ALA A 751 3.84 38.95 -2.57
C ALA A 751 4.54 39.83 -3.60
N ILE A 752 4.51 39.47 -4.90
CA ILE A 752 5.08 40.31 -5.97
C ILE A 752 4.30 41.63 -6.09
N ALA A 753 2.98 41.62 -5.85
CA ALA A 753 2.15 42.82 -5.83
C ALA A 753 2.53 43.74 -4.66
N LYS A 754 2.69 43.17 -3.46
CA LYS A 754 3.11 43.89 -2.24
C LYS A 754 4.51 44.50 -2.40
N ALA A 755 5.43 43.80 -3.02
CA ALA A 755 6.79 44.27 -3.32
C ALA A 755 6.87 45.19 -4.54
N LYS A 756 5.75 45.43 -5.25
CA LYS A 756 5.67 46.28 -6.43
C LYS A 756 6.64 45.85 -7.54
N VAL A 757 6.76 44.54 -7.75
CA VAL A 757 7.56 43.96 -8.83
C VAL A 757 7.00 44.41 -10.17
N THR A 758 7.85 44.93 -11.06
CA THR A 758 7.42 45.45 -12.37
C THR A 758 8.00 44.69 -13.56
N VAL A 759 9.04 43.89 -13.34
CA VAL A 759 9.77 43.17 -14.39
C VAL A 759 10.08 41.75 -13.93
N ILE A 760 9.62 40.76 -14.70
CA ILE A 760 9.66 39.35 -14.27
C ILE A 760 10.31 38.48 -15.34
N MET A 761 11.23 37.61 -14.90
CA MET A 761 11.82 36.56 -15.72
C MET A 761 11.16 35.22 -15.37
N ASN A 762 10.31 34.73 -16.28
CA ASN A 762 9.75 33.40 -16.22
C ASN A 762 10.68 32.42 -16.94
N LEU A 763 11.32 31.55 -16.17
CA LEU A 763 12.25 30.55 -16.68
C LEU A 763 11.56 29.24 -17.08
N SER A 764 10.32 29.00 -16.65
CA SER A 764 9.66 27.70 -16.74
C SER A 764 8.66 27.55 -17.86
N ASP A 765 7.94 28.61 -18.21
CA ASP A 765 6.80 28.51 -19.10
C ASP A 765 7.07 29.27 -20.40
N ASP A 766 6.47 28.79 -21.48
CA ASP A 766 6.15 29.65 -22.61
C ASP A 766 4.90 30.50 -22.29
N LYS A 767 4.66 31.53 -23.10
CA LYS A 767 3.56 32.46 -22.86
C LYS A 767 2.17 31.80 -22.93
N ALA A 768 1.98 30.84 -23.83
CA ALA A 768 0.69 30.16 -23.98
C ALA A 768 0.41 29.26 -22.79
N SER A 769 1.41 28.49 -22.35
CA SER A 769 1.35 27.65 -21.16
C SER A 769 1.05 28.47 -19.90
N ALA A 770 1.74 29.60 -19.71
CA ALA A 770 1.46 30.48 -18.58
C ALA A 770 0.05 31.08 -18.62
N ALA A 771 -0.42 31.49 -19.80
CA ALA A 771 -1.74 32.09 -19.97
C ALA A 771 -2.90 31.09 -19.80
N ALA A 772 -2.63 29.79 -19.92
CA ALA A 772 -3.62 28.74 -19.75
C ALA A 772 -3.95 28.46 -18.28
N TYR A 773 -3.12 28.91 -17.33
CA TYR A 773 -3.37 28.67 -15.92
C TYR A 773 -4.60 29.44 -15.40
N ALA A 774 -5.39 28.75 -14.57
CA ALA A 774 -6.56 29.34 -13.93
C ALA A 774 -6.16 30.57 -13.09
N GLY A 775 -6.87 31.69 -13.28
CA GLY A 775 -6.59 32.96 -12.59
C GLY A 775 -5.48 33.80 -13.19
N PHE A 776 -4.79 33.36 -14.26
CA PHE A 776 -3.72 34.13 -14.91
C PHE A 776 -4.17 35.54 -15.33
N ALA A 777 -5.33 35.65 -16.01
CA ALA A 777 -5.82 36.92 -16.54
C ALA A 777 -6.04 37.97 -15.44
N ASP A 778 -6.41 37.55 -14.24
CA ASP A 778 -6.75 38.43 -13.12
C ASP A 778 -5.55 38.77 -12.22
N SER A 779 -4.47 38.00 -12.31
CA SER A 779 -3.25 38.14 -11.50
C SER A 779 -2.61 39.54 -11.58
N TYR A 780 -1.81 39.90 -10.57
CA TYR A 780 -0.91 41.05 -10.65
C TYR A 780 0.20 40.80 -11.67
N TYR A 781 0.70 39.56 -11.71
CA TYR A 781 1.72 39.07 -12.63
C TYR A 781 1.42 39.38 -14.10
N SER A 782 0.21 39.08 -14.59
CA SER A 782 -0.15 39.22 -16.00
C SER A 782 -0.16 40.68 -16.49
N LYS A 783 -0.17 41.63 -15.55
CA LYS A 783 -0.14 43.08 -15.81
C LYS A 783 1.28 43.65 -15.84
N GLN A 784 2.29 42.85 -15.48
CA GLN A 784 3.70 43.26 -15.45
C GLN A 784 4.42 42.95 -16.76
N LYS A 785 5.66 43.44 -16.88
CA LYS A 785 6.55 43.08 -17.98
C LYS A 785 7.16 41.71 -17.72
N VAL A 786 6.73 40.70 -18.46
CA VAL A 786 7.20 39.32 -18.29
C VAL A 786 7.89 38.83 -19.57
N ILE A 787 9.06 38.22 -19.43
CA ILE A 787 9.68 37.39 -20.46
C ILE A 787 9.46 35.90 -20.13
N TYR A 788 9.07 35.13 -21.14
CA TYR A 788 8.73 33.70 -21.05
C TYR A 788 9.76 32.89 -21.82
N LEU A 789 10.64 32.17 -21.09
CA LEU A 789 11.83 31.55 -21.68
C LEU A 789 11.70 30.04 -21.90
N ASN A 790 10.76 29.36 -21.23
CA ASN A 790 10.52 27.92 -21.35
C ASN A 790 11.80 27.05 -21.34
N LEU A 791 12.68 27.27 -20.37
CA LEU A 791 14.01 26.63 -20.35
C LEU A 791 13.99 25.30 -19.61
N GLY A 792 14.78 24.34 -20.10
CA GLY A 792 15.08 23.12 -19.37
C GLY A 792 15.91 23.35 -18.09
N VAL A 793 16.19 22.28 -17.36
CA VAL A 793 17.01 22.31 -16.14
C VAL A 793 18.49 21.99 -16.39
N ASP A 794 18.88 21.64 -17.60
CA ASP A 794 20.28 21.48 -18.00
C ASP A 794 20.92 22.85 -18.24
N PHE A 795 21.69 23.34 -17.25
CA PHE A 795 22.33 24.65 -17.32
C PHE A 795 23.49 24.72 -18.31
N GLN A 796 23.98 23.57 -18.81
CA GLN A 796 25.06 23.53 -19.78
C GLN A 796 24.57 23.52 -21.23
N ALA A 797 23.29 23.21 -21.44
CA ALA A 797 22.68 23.16 -22.75
C ALA A 797 22.69 24.53 -23.45
N ASP A 798 22.89 24.50 -24.77
CA ASP A 798 23.00 25.70 -25.59
C ASP A 798 21.71 26.55 -25.58
N ASP A 799 20.55 25.91 -25.50
CA ASP A 799 19.25 26.56 -25.42
C ASP A 799 19.06 27.28 -24.08
N PHE A 800 19.46 26.66 -22.97
CA PHE A 800 19.48 27.30 -21.65
C PHE A 800 20.37 28.55 -21.66
N LYS A 801 21.60 28.43 -22.18
CA LYS A 801 22.56 29.55 -22.26
C LYS A 801 22.02 30.71 -23.11
N LYS A 802 21.44 30.42 -24.27
CA LYS A 802 20.84 31.42 -25.16
C LYS A 802 19.63 32.10 -24.52
N GLY A 803 18.73 31.32 -23.92
CA GLY A 803 17.55 31.85 -23.24
C GLY A 803 17.91 32.69 -22.01
N LEU A 804 18.92 32.27 -21.24
CA LEU A 804 19.44 33.06 -20.12
C LEU A 804 19.99 34.41 -20.61
N ALA A 805 20.75 34.43 -21.70
CA ALA A 805 21.25 35.67 -22.28
C ALA A 805 20.12 36.62 -22.71
N GLU A 806 19.04 36.08 -23.26
CA GLU A 806 17.83 36.84 -23.60
C GLU A 806 17.14 37.41 -22.35
N GLY A 807 16.99 36.61 -21.30
CA GLY A 807 16.46 37.04 -20.01
C GLY A 807 17.25 38.21 -19.41
N MET A 808 18.58 38.13 -19.45
CA MET A 808 19.45 39.20 -18.94
C MET A 808 19.27 40.50 -19.74
N ARG A 809 19.17 40.42 -21.08
CA ARG A 809 18.88 41.58 -21.94
C ARG A 809 17.51 42.19 -21.66
N PHE A 810 16.53 41.36 -21.29
CA PHE A 810 15.22 41.82 -20.89
C PHE A 810 15.28 42.66 -19.60
N PHE A 811 16.03 42.22 -18.59
CA PHE A 811 16.29 43.00 -17.37
C PHE A 811 17.09 44.28 -17.65
N ILE A 812 18.07 44.24 -18.56
CA ILE A 812 18.82 45.43 -18.99
C ILE A 812 17.90 46.48 -19.61
N SER A 813 17.02 46.05 -20.52
CA SER A 813 16.15 46.94 -21.30
C SER A 813 14.95 47.46 -20.51
N ASN A 814 14.63 46.86 -19.36
CA ASN A 814 13.48 47.20 -18.54
C ASN A 814 13.91 47.45 -17.09
N PRO A 815 14.35 48.68 -16.75
CA PRO A 815 14.65 49.02 -15.36
C PRO A 815 13.38 48.97 -14.50
N GLY A 816 13.42 48.23 -13.39
CA GLY A 816 12.25 48.04 -12.52
C GLY A 816 12.59 47.20 -11.29
N VAL A 817 11.60 46.87 -10.47
CA VAL A 817 11.78 45.90 -9.37
C VAL A 817 11.65 44.51 -9.99
N TYR A 818 12.68 43.69 -9.83
CA TYR A 818 12.82 42.43 -10.58
C TYR A 818 12.32 41.24 -9.77
N ALA A 819 11.72 40.26 -10.44
CA ALA A 819 11.55 38.93 -9.90
C ALA A 819 12.01 37.86 -10.89
N VAL A 820 12.62 36.80 -10.36
CA VAL A 820 12.99 35.59 -11.12
C VAL A 820 12.23 34.42 -10.52
N HIS A 821 11.57 33.64 -11.38
CA HIS A 821 10.89 32.42 -10.96
C HIS A 821 11.03 31.30 -11.99
N CYS A 822 10.87 30.08 -11.48
CA CYS A 822 10.46 28.90 -12.23
C CYS A 822 9.25 28.33 -11.48
N THR A 823 8.92 27.04 -11.63
CA THR A 823 7.83 26.40 -10.86
C THR A 823 7.97 26.64 -9.35
N GLU A 824 9.10 26.23 -8.77
CA GLU A 824 9.32 26.31 -7.31
C GLU A 824 10.14 27.53 -6.88
N GLY A 825 10.84 28.16 -7.82
CA GLY A 825 11.92 29.08 -7.49
C GLY A 825 13.19 28.37 -6.98
N LYS A 826 13.31 27.04 -7.16
CA LYS A 826 14.41 26.21 -6.64
C LYS A 826 15.57 26.05 -7.61
N ASP A 827 15.32 25.47 -8.79
CA ASP A 827 16.39 25.02 -9.70
C ASP A 827 16.86 26.16 -10.63
N ARG A 828 16.12 26.41 -11.72
CA ARG A 828 16.44 27.45 -12.71
C ARG A 828 16.55 28.82 -12.06
N ALA A 829 15.54 29.23 -11.28
CA ALA A 829 15.56 30.51 -10.58
C ALA A 829 16.69 30.58 -9.55
N GLY A 830 17.02 29.46 -8.89
CA GLY A 830 18.12 29.44 -7.94
C GLY A 830 19.48 29.59 -8.56
N PHE A 831 19.72 28.92 -9.70
CA PHE A 831 20.94 29.11 -10.47
C PHE A 831 21.07 30.55 -10.99
N VAL A 832 19.99 31.11 -11.55
CA VAL A 832 20.01 32.48 -12.08
C VAL A 832 20.21 33.52 -10.98
N SER A 833 19.55 33.38 -9.83
CA SER A 833 19.79 34.24 -8.66
C SER A 833 21.23 34.14 -8.20
N ALA A 834 21.75 32.93 -8.00
CA ALA A 834 23.13 32.72 -7.56
C ALA A 834 24.17 33.31 -8.53
N LEU A 835 23.95 33.20 -9.84
CA LEU A 835 24.81 33.82 -10.85
C LEU A 835 24.81 35.35 -10.73
N LEU A 836 23.64 35.96 -10.53
CA LEU A 836 23.52 37.41 -10.32
C LEU A 836 24.13 37.86 -8.98
N GLU A 837 23.97 37.08 -7.92
CA GLU A 837 24.62 37.31 -6.63
C GLU A 837 26.15 37.29 -6.77
N CYS A 838 26.71 36.27 -7.45
CA CYS A 838 28.14 36.22 -7.79
C CYS A 838 28.57 37.46 -8.60
N LEU A 839 27.81 37.84 -9.63
CA LEU A 839 28.07 39.02 -10.46
C LEU A 839 28.15 40.33 -9.64
N MET A 840 27.30 40.45 -8.62
CA MET A 840 27.25 41.61 -7.73
C MET A 840 28.32 41.58 -6.62
N GLY A 841 29.06 40.46 -6.49
CA GLY A 841 30.18 40.34 -5.55
C GLY A 841 29.86 39.59 -4.26
N ALA A 842 28.79 38.79 -4.23
CA ALA A 842 28.51 37.90 -3.11
C ALA A 842 29.61 36.85 -2.93
N SER A 843 29.96 36.55 -1.67
CA SER A 843 30.77 35.38 -1.33
C SER A 843 29.99 34.09 -1.56
N PHE A 844 30.69 32.97 -1.75
CA PHE A 844 30.02 31.69 -1.96
C PHE A 844 29.11 31.31 -0.78
N GLU A 845 29.49 31.60 0.47
CA GLU A 845 28.65 31.32 1.63
C GLU A 845 27.36 32.15 1.63
N GLN A 846 27.40 33.40 1.14
CA GLN A 846 26.18 34.20 0.97
C GLN A 846 25.26 33.59 -0.08
N VAL A 847 25.81 33.21 -1.23
CA VAL A 847 25.09 32.56 -2.33
C VAL A 847 24.46 31.25 -1.88
N ARG A 848 25.25 30.43 -1.18
CA ARG A 848 24.80 29.17 -0.60
C ARG A 848 23.68 29.37 0.41
N SER A 849 23.81 30.37 1.28
CA SER A 849 22.81 30.66 2.31
C SER A 849 21.50 31.16 1.71
N ASP A 850 21.54 32.02 0.68
CA ASP A 850 20.32 32.38 -0.06
C ASP A 850 19.73 31.14 -0.71
N TYR A 851 20.52 30.39 -1.46
CA TYR A 851 20.05 29.23 -2.22
C TYR A 851 19.33 28.21 -1.33
N MET A 852 19.94 27.88 -0.19
CA MET A 852 19.40 26.91 0.74
C MET A 852 18.19 27.39 1.53
N THR A 853 17.89 28.70 1.54
CA THR A 853 16.63 29.21 2.12
C THR A 853 15.42 28.60 1.41
N THR A 854 15.53 28.32 0.12
CA THR A 854 14.47 27.59 -0.60
C THR A 854 14.27 26.18 -0.03
N TYR A 855 15.34 25.48 0.33
CA TYR A 855 15.22 24.14 0.90
C TYR A 855 14.66 24.14 2.32
N PHE A 856 14.92 25.19 3.09
CA PHE A 856 14.22 25.42 4.35
C PHE A 856 12.71 25.68 4.12
N ASN A 857 12.37 26.60 3.21
CA ASN A 857 10.98 27.00 2.94
C ASN A 857 10.10 25.85 2.39
N TYR A 858 10.70 24.89 1.68
CA TYR A 858 9.98 23.74 1.12
C TYR A 858 10.09 22.47 1.97
N TYR A 859 11.26 22.21 2.56
CA TYR A 859 11.58 20.88 3.13
C TYR A 859 12.07 20.95 4.59
N GLY A 860 12.09 22.13 5.21
CA GLY A 860 12.56 22.29 6.59
C GLY A 860 14.04 21.99 6.80
N VAL A 861 14.86 21.98 5.73
CA VAL A 861 16.29 21.67 5.83
C VAL A 861 17.02 22.80 6.59
N GLU A 862 17.38 22.55 7.84
CA GLU A 862 18.03 23.52 8.71
C GLU A 862 19.52 23.72 8.38
N LYS A 863 19.97 24.98 8.50
CA LYS A 863 21.37 25.36 8.27
C LYS A 863 22.30 24.62 9.25
N GLY A 864 23.37 24.04 8.72
CA GLY A 864 24.41 23.36 9.50
C GLY A 864 24.20 21.85 9.68
N THR A 865 23.06 21.30 9.22
CA THR A 865 22.84 19.85 9.17
C THR A 865 23.68 19.19 8.06
N GLU A 866 23.93 17.88 8.18
CA GLU A 866 24.60 17.11 7.12
C GLU A 866 23.81 17.16 5.81
N LYS A 867 22.47 17.04 5.88
CA LYS A 867 21.57 17.19 4.73
C LYS A 867 21.74 18.55 4.04
N TYR A 868 21.85 19.64 4.81
CA TYR A 868 22.11 20.99 4.27
C TYR A 868 23.45 21.06 3.52
N ASN A 869 24.50 20.43 4.05
CA ASN A 869 25.82 20.41 3.41
C ASN A 869 25.80 19.60 2.10
N ALA A 870 25.22 18.41 2.13
CA ALA A 870 25.13 17.53 0.97
C ALA A 870 24.35 18.18 -0.20
N ILE A 871 23.15 18.71 0.07
CA ILE A 871 22.30 19.36 -0.94
C ILE A 871 22.99 20.57 -1.57
N ALA A 872 23.66 21.39 -0.76
CA ALA A 872 24.37 22.56 -1.27
C ALA A 872 25.54 22.16 -2.18
N ALA A 873 26.32 21.16 -1.76
CA ALA A 873 27.49 20.67 -2.48
C ALA A 873 27.12 20.07 -3.86
N SER A 874 26.00 19.37 -3.91
CA SER A 874 25.58 18.66 -5.12
C SER A 874 24.79 19.48 -6.13
N ASN A 875 24.09 20.52 -5.65
CA ASN A 875 23.25 21.35 -6.49
C ASN A 875 23.99 22.64 -6.86
N ILE A 876 23.92 23.64 -5.99
CA ILE A 876 24.38 24.97 -6.36
C ILE A 876 25.91 25.04 -6.48
N GLU A 877 26.65 24.34 -5.61
CA GLU A 877 28.11 24.31 -5.69
C GLU A 877 28.58 23.62 -6.97
N LYS A 878 28.07 22.42 -7.28
CA LYS A 878 28.36 21.68 -8.52
C LYS A 878 28.03 22.53 -9.76
N SER A 879 26.86 23.16 -9.78
CA SER A 879 26.40 23.98 -10.91
C SER A 879 27.29 25.20 -11.15
N LEU A 880 27.67 25.92 -10.10
CA LEU A 880 28.56 27.08 -10.21
C LEU A 880 30.00 26.67 -10.55
N LYS A 881 30.52 25.56 -9.99
CA LYS A 881 31.83 25.01 -10.37
C LYS A 881 31.89 24.69 -11.86
N ALA A 882 30.84 24.04 -12.38
CA ALA A 882 30.71 23.74 -13.80
C ALA A 882 30.62 25.01 -14.66
N ALA A 883 29.77 25.98 -14.27
CA ALA A 883 29.60 27.23 -15.00
C ALA A 883 30.89 28.10 -15.02
N PHE A 884 31.64 28.11 -13.92
CA PHE A 884 32.83 28.96 -13.76
C PHE A 884 34.15 28.27 -14.12
N GLY A 885 34.12 26.94 -14.31
CA GLY A 885 35.30 26.12 -14.54
C GLY A 885 36.31 26.23 -13.40
N VAL A 886 35.86 26.09 -12.16
CA VAL A 886 36.71 26.19 -10.95
C VAL A 886 36.54 24.99 -10.03
N ALA A 887 37.61 24.63 -9.32
CA ALA A 887 37.59 23.51 -8.38
C ALA A 887 37.02 23.90 -7.00
N ASP A 888 37.20 25.15 -6.58
CA ASP A 888 36.75 25.68 -5.29
C ASP A 888 36.17 27.09 -5.45
N LEU A 889 34.92 27.26 -5.02
CA LEU A 889 34.18 28.52 -5.10
C LEU A 889 34.54 29.49 -3.96
N ASN A 890 35.10 29.00 -2.85
CA ASN A 890 35.45 29.83 -1.70
C ASN A 890 36.69 30.70 -1.97
N THR A 891 37.55 30.27 -2.88
CA THR A 891 38.82 30.94 -3.21
C THR A 891 38.82 31.62 -4.58
N ALA A 892 37.81 31.37 -5.42
CA ALA A 892 37.67 31.97 -6.73
C ALA A 892 37.11 33.40 -6.67
N ASP A 893 37.50 34.25 -7.64
CA ASP A 893 36.86 35.55 -7.88
C ASP A 893 35.51 35.34 -8.58
N LEU A 894 34.45 35.14 -7.80
CA LEU A 894 33.12 34.81 -8.30
C LEU A 894 32.52 35.90 -9.18
N ALA A 895 32.85 37.17 -8.92
CA ALA A 895 32.38 38.28 -9.75
C ALA A 895 33.01 38.22 -11.14
N ALA A 896 34.33 38.07 -11.22
CA ALA A 896 35.02 37.91 -12.50
C ALA A 896 34.56 36.65 -13.26
N LYS A 897 34.28 35.57 -12.53
CA LYS A 897 33.78 34.32 -13.13
C LYS A 897 32.35 34.43 -13.66
N ALA A 898 31.46 35.11 -12.95
CA ALA A 898 30.12 35.42 -13.43
C ALA A 898 30.15 36.34 -14.66
N GLU A 899 31.02 37.36 -14.67
CA GLU A 899 31.22 38.22 -15.86
C GLU A 899 31.73 37.44 -17.07
N ALA A 900 32.68 36.53 -16.86
CA ALA A 900 33.21 35.66 -17.90
C ALA A 900 32.12 34.71 -18.45
N TYR A 901 31.33 34.09 -17.57
CA TYR A 901 30.22 33.23 -17.96
C TYR A 901 29.17 34.00 -18.77
N LEU A 902 28.75 35.19 -18.32
CA LEU A 902 27.81 36.03 -19.06
C LEU A 902 28.35 36.45 -20.44
N SER A 903 29.66 36.70 -20.53
CA SER A 903 30.31 37.00 -21.81
C SER A 903 30.33 35.78 -22.73
N ASP A 904 30.56 34.58 -22.20
CA ASP A 904 30.58 33.31 -22.95
C ASP A 904 29.22 32.96 -23.54
N ILE A 905 28.14 33.19 -22.78
CA ILE A 905 26.76 33.01 -23.30
C ILE A 905 26.30 34.16 -24.22
N GLY A 906 27.18 35.16 -24.44
CA GLY A 906 27.03 36.16 -25.50
C GLY A 906 26.59 37.56 -25.08
N LEU A 907 26.69 37.94 -23.80
CA LEU A 907 26.48 39.34 -23.38
C LEU A 907 27.71 40.21 -23.66
N GLY A 908 27.48 41.42 -24.17
CA GLY A 908 28.52 42.43 -24.32
C GLY A 908 28.93 43.06 -22.98
N LYS A 909 30.15 43.61 -22.93
CA LYS A 909 30.66 44.27 -21.70
C LYS A 909 29.75 45.41 -21.20
N ASP A 910 29.25 46.24 -22.10
CA ASP A 910 28.34 47.34 -21.75
C ASP A 910 26.98 46.84 -21.27
N GLU A 911 26.51 45.69 -21.78
CA GLU A 911 25.30 45.01 -21.32
C GLU A 911 25.48 44.55 -19.86
N ILE A 912 26.61 43.92 -19.54
CA ILE A 912 26.93 43.45 -18.17
C ILE A 912 27.06 44.64 -17.21
N VAL A 913 27.73 45.72 -17.60
CA VAL A 913 27.84 46.94 -16.76
C VAL A 913 26.45 47.53 -16.48
N THR A 914 25.59 47.58 -17.49
CA THR A 914 24.22 48.10 -17.34
C THR A 914 23.38 47.19 -16.44
N LEU A 915 23.50 45.86 -16.58
CA LEU A 915 22.84 44.89 -15.72
C LEU A 915 23.24 45.08 -14.25
N LYS A 916 24.55 45.20 -13.96
CA LYS A 916 25.05 45.49 -12.60
C LYS A 916 24.50 46.80 -12.06
N ALA A 917 24.52 47.86 -12.86
CA ALA A 917 23.95 49.15 -12.47
C ALA A 917 22.44 49.08 -12.22
N ASN A 918 21.72 48.26 -12.97
CA ASN A 918 20.30 48.01 -12.78
C ASN A 918 20.03 47.24 -11.49
N LEU A 919 20.90 46.32 -11.06
CA LEU A 919 20.74 45.51 -9.85
C LEU A 919 21.25 46.19 -8.58
N ALA A 920 22.13 47.20 -8.69
CA ALA A 920 22.67 47.95 -7.54
C ALA A 920 21.80 49.14 -7.10
N ARG A 921 20.86 49.58 -7.93
CA ARG A 921 19.92 50.70 -7.68
C ARG A 921 18.65 50.20 -7.03
#